data_AF-A0A0J9BAT6-F1
#
_entry.id   AF-A0A0J9BAT6-F1
#
_cell.length_a   1.000
_cell.length_b   1.000
_cell.length_c   1.000
_cell.angle_alpha   90.00
_cell.angle_beta   90.00
_cell.angle_gamma   90.00
#
_symmetry.space_group_name_H-M   'P 1'
#
loop_
_entity.id
_entity.type
_entity.pdbx_description
1 polymer ?
#
loop_
_entity_poly.entity_id
_entity_poly.type
_entity_poly.pdbx_seq_one_letter_code
_entity_poly.pdbx_strand_id
1 'polypeptide(L)'
;MRIIPKKTKVSMEFFKGIEIPDVLVGTVGITIVISVLFSNLPYRMGIALGIAVLFGTSIIPIDGDKGYRLIYNVLKYRTRYRVFKEEPAKKGEAAIKDITPFTGIDGSFIEYGGEYYGIVVSIPDIEFKFYTEARQNQMIDHVFGSVLRTISGSESASLIKIDRPILYDSYLAAEDRKLAELREAYINGLLNEEELTTRVGIIQDRKEQIRFLNDRDKVYAPFYYLAFFHKDKEMLLSQARNMVNTMSVDNWNCKILSEKELVVFLKYNYTLFFDEREVYQLTKDQYMDWILPKQIKINSRTVQYDNIVTHNFRVTDYPTLVGNAWGANLFSRPDTKVVMKMQMVDQYKGIRQIDRAIDELREQSNSTGKTSKLMELQTHVDTLIEVLAMLQSDNETLLDVNIFVTAYDYELSEQLVKPGKKKATNSIASMKKQIKRSLSEENFKSSDNYMQQFEAYVSTQVSGCDAYKHYSRGIHSTSVAAVFPFVNKNICDPNGVCIGKNRGKPVFIDFFVRDKERVNSNMVVIGKSGSGKSYATKTILANLAADNSKVFILDPENEYYGLAKNMNGKVIDVGSATQGRLNPFHIITSLSDDEEETDTINTSFSTHLQFLEEFYRQILPGIESDALEYLNNITVRMYDAKGIDAETDLSKLSAEDYPIFDDLYDKILNDYQMSSSEYGKENLRVLLNYISKFATGGRNSLLWNGPSSISTDENFIVFNFQSLLANKNNTIANAQMLLVLKWLDNEVIKNRDYNIRYGASRKIIVVIDEAHVFIDSKFPIALDFMYQLAKRIRKYNGMQIIITQNIADFVGTEELVRKSSAIINACQYSFIFSLAPNDMHDLCKLYEKAGAINESEQEEIVNNGRGHAFVVTSPSNRTGIEIVASKDMEQLFTV
;
A
#
# COMPACT_ATOMS: atom_id res chain seq x y z
N MET A 1 -3.47 26.76 -2.49
CA MET A 1 -3.12 26.82 -3.94
C MET A 1 -1.85 27.64 -4.09
N ARG A 2 -0.92 27.22 -4.95
CA ARG A 2 0.37 27.88 -5.22
C ARG A 2 0.44 28.33 -6.68
N ILE A 3 1.34 29.26 -7.00
CA ILE A 3 1.43 29.88 -8.33
C ILE A 3 2.71 29.47 -9.07
N ILE A 4 2.55 28.96 -10.27
CA ILE A 4 3.64 28.83 -11.23
C ILE A 4 3.54 30.02 -12.19
N PRO A 5 4.52 30.94 -12.20
CA PRO A 5 4.47 32.07 -13.12
C PRO A 5 4.47 31.58 -14.57
N LYS A 6 4.03 32.42 -15.51
CA LYS A 6 4.30 32.15 -16.94
C LYS A 6 5.80 32.36 -17.23
N LYS A 7 6.20 32.90 -18.38
CA LYS A 7 7.64 32.99 -18.73
C LYS A 7 8.37 34.00 -17.83
N THR A 8 9.25 33.51 -16.98
CA THR A 8 10.18 34.36 -16.18
C THR A 8 11.43 34.78 -16.96
N LYS A 9 11.67 34.21 -18.13
CA LYS A 9 12.70 34.64 -19.08
C LYS A 9 11.98 35.15 -20.32
N VAL A 10 11.89 36.47 -20.45
CA VAL A 10 11.32 37.13 -21.63
C VAL A 10 12.49 37.62 -22.48
N SER A 11 12.35 37.48 -23.80
CA SER A 11 13.36 37.89 -24.78
C SER A 11 13.07 39.32 -25.21
N MET A 12 14.10 40.18 -25.23
CA MET A 12 13.96 41.55 -25.72
C MET A 12 13.45 41.57 -27.18
N GLU A 13 12.28 42.18 -27.38
CA GLU A 13 11.70 42.43 -28.69
C GLU A 13 12.00 43.87 -29.12
N PHE A 14 12.52 44.05 -30.34
CA PHE A 14 12.79 45.39 -30.90
C PHE A 14 11.52 46.04 -31.46
N PHE A 15 10.62 45.24 -32.05
CA PHE A 15 9.36 45.70 -32.60
C PHE A 15 8.41 44.53 -32.89
N LYS A 16 7.19 44.53 -32.35
CA LYS A 16 6.08 43.59 -32.68
C LYS A 16 6.54 42.14 -32.93
N GLY A 17 7.13 41.47 -31.92
CA GLY A 17 7.51 40.06 -32.04
C GLY A 17 8.81 39.79 -32.82
N ILE A 18 9.62 40.81 -33.13
CA ILE A 18 10.94 40.68 -33.77
C ILE A 18 12.04 40.74 -32.71
N GLU A 19 12.80 39.66 -32.56
CA GLU A 19 13.95 39.54 -31.65
C GLU A 19 15.26 39.99 -32.33
N ILE A 20 16.33 40.23 -31.55
CA ILE A 20 17.68 40.54 -32.09
C ILE A 20 18.16 39.54 -33.15
N PRO A 21 18.04 38.21 -32.95
CA PRO A 21 18.45 37.24 -33.95
C PRO A 21 17.65 37.34 -35.26
N ASP A 22 16.39 37.79 -35.19
CA ASP A 22 15.54 37.95 -36.36
C ASP A 22 16.06 39.09 -37.26
N VAL A 23 16.56 40.16 -36.66
CA VAL A 23 17.20 41.28 -37.38
C VAL A 23 18.46 40.82 -38.09
N LEU A 24 19.27 39.96 -37.45
CA LEU A 24 20.47 39.39 -38.05
C LEU A 24 20.13 38.47 -39.24
N VAL A 25 19.16 37.56 -39.06
CA VAL A 25 18.69 36.67 -40.12
C VAL A 25 18.10 37.47 -41.29
N GLY A 26 17.31 38.50 -40.99
CA GLY A 26 16.76 39.42 -41.98
C GLY A 26 17.85 40.17 -42.75
N THR A 27 18.87 40.67 -42.05
CA THR A 27 20.01 41.38 -42.66
C THR A 27 20.79 40.47 -43.60
N VAL A 28 21.14 39.25 -43.16
CA VAL A 28 21.80 38.24 -43.99
C VAL A 28 20.95 37.91 -45.22
N GLY A 29 19.65 37.70 -45.03
CA GLY A 29 18.70 37.47 -46.13
C GLY A 29 18.73 38.60 -47.16
N ILE A 30 18.65 39.85 -46.71
CA ILE A 30 18.71 41.05 -47.57
C ILE A 30 20.06 41.13 -48.31
N THR A 31 21.18 40.90 -47.63
CA THR A 31 22.50 40.90 -48.26
C THR A 31 22.64 39.85 -49.35
N ILE A 32 22.10 38.64 -49.12
CA ILE A 32 22.10 37.56 -50.12
C ILE A 32 21.19 37.94 -51.31
N VAL A 33 20.00 38.48 -51.06
CA VAL A 33 19.08 38.94 -52.10
C VAL A 33 19.76 40.01 -52.98
N ILE A 34 20.40 41.01 -52.36
CA ILE A 34 21.15 42.05 -53.07
C ILE A 34 22.28 41.43 -53.90
N SER A 35 23.07 40.52 -53.31
CA SER A 35 24.19 39.86 -54.00
C SER A 35 23.71 39.06 -55.23
N VAL A 36 22.57 38.38 -55.14
CA VAL A 36 21.98 37.64 -56.27
C VAL A 36 21.45 38.59 -57.34
N LEU A 37 20.82 39.70 -56.97
CA LEU A 37 20.35 40.72 -57.93
C LEU A 37 21.50 41.33 -58.76
N PHE A 38 22.68 41.51 -58.15
CA PHE A 38 23.88 42.03 -58.81
C PHE A 38 24.74 40.96 -59.51
N SER A 39 24.36 39.68 -59.44
CA SER A 39 25.09 38.57 -60.07
C SER A 39 24.74 38.39 -61.56
N ASN A 40 25.59 37.65 -62.27
CA ASN A 40 25.38 37.23 -63.67
C ASN A 40 24.59 35.91 -63.80
N LEU A 41 23.86 35.49 -62.77
CA LEU A 41 23.09 34.24 -62.79
C LEU A 41 21.87 34.32 -63.73
N PRO A 42 21.57 33.27 -64.51
CA PRO A 42 20.31 33.17 -65.25
C PRO A 42 19.13 33.12 -64.27
N TYR A 43 18.02 33.78 -64.60
CA TYR A 43 16.82 33.89 -63.75
C TYR A 43 17.02 34.58 -62.38
N ARG A 44 18.06 35.41 -62.22
CA ARG A 44 18.40 36.11 -60.95
C ARG A 44 17.24 36.80 -60.23
N MET A 45 16.29 37.39 -60.96
CA MET A 45 15.10 38.04 -60.35
C MET A 45 14.19 37.03 -59.64
N GLY A 46 13.97 35.85 -60.24
CA GLY A 46 13.17 34.78 -59.64
C GLY A 46 13.88 34.15 -58.44
N ILE A 47 15.21 33.97 -58.53
CA ILE A 47 16.02 33.44 -57.42
C ILE A 47 16.03 34.42 -56.24
N ALA A 48 16.25 35.72 -56.50
CA ALA A 48 16.20 36.77 -55.49
C ALA A 48 14.83 36.85 -54.79
N LEU A 49 13.73 36.77 -55.57
CA LEU A 49 12.38 36.71 -55.02
C LEU A 49 12.18 35.46 -54.14
N GLY A 50 12.65 34.29 -54.59
CA GLY A 50 12.57 33.05 -53.82
C GLY A 50 13.32 33.12 -52.50
N ILE A 51 14.53 33.71 -52.48
CA ILE A 51 15.32 33.90 -51.26
C ILE A 51 14.63 34.91 -50.33
N ALA A 52 14.10 36.01 -50.85
CA ALA A 52 13.37 37.01 -50.05
C ALA A 52 12.14 36.39 -49.37
N VAL A 53 11.36 35.58 -50.10
CA VAL A 53 10.21 34.85 -49.53
C VAL A 53 10.66 33.82 -48.49
N LEU A 54 11.74 33.08 -48.74
CA LEU A 54 12.25 32.08 -47.80
C LEU A 54 12.72 32.71 -46.49
N PHE A 55 13.53 33.77 -46.54
CA PHE A 55 13.98 34.45 -45.32
C PHE A 55 12.84 35.21 -44.63
N GLY A 56 11.94 35.84 -45.38
CA GLY A 56 10.75 36.51 -44.84
C GLY A 56 9.80 35.55 -44.10
N THR A 57 9.54 34.39 -44.69
CA THR A 57 8.71 33.35 -44.06
C THR A 57 9.41 32.65 -42.89
N SER A 58 10.75 32.57 -42.88
CA SER A 58 11.52 31.96 -41.79
C SER A 58 11.44 32.73 -40.47
N ILE A 59 11.09 34.01 -40.49
CA ILE A 59 10.93 34.86 -39.29
C ILE A 59 9.53 34.66 -38.67
N ILE A 60 8.59 34.09 -39.42
CA ILE A 60 7.25 33.77 -38.93
C ILE A 60 7.36 32.59 -37.94
N PRO A 61 6.77 32.69 -36.74
CA PRO A 61 6.78 31.60 -35.78
C PRO A 61 5.91 30.43 -36.26
N ILE A 62 6.47 29.22 -36.19
CA ILE A 62 5.80 27.93 -36.47
C ILE A 62 5.87 27.13 -35.17
N ASP A 63 4.72 26.74 -34.61
CA ASP A 63 4.63 26.01 -33.33
C ASP A 63 5.39 26.65 -32.15
N GLY A 64 5.47 27.99 -32.13
CA GLY A 64 6.07 28.76 -31.04
C GLY A 64 7.58 29.01 -31.13
N ASP A 65 8.26 28.43 -32.12
CA ASP A 65 9.65 28.74 -32.48
C ASP A 65 9.71 29.40 -33.87
N LYS A 66 10.73 30.23 -34.11
CA LYS A 66 10.93 30.88 -35.41
C LYS A 66 11.31 29.86 -36.48
N GLY A 67 10.76 29.97 -37.70
CA GLY A 67 11.02 29.06 -38.81
C GLY A 67 12.51 28.84 -39.15
N TYR A 68 13.36 29.86 -39.01
CA TYR A 68 14.81 29.71 -39.22
C TYR A 68 15.49 28.80 -38.17
N ARG A 69 14.96 28.73 -36.93
CA ARG A 69 15.47 27.79 -35.91
C ARG A 69 15.22 26.35 -36.33
N LEU A 70 14.07 26.07 -36.95
CA LEU A 70 13.78 24.76 -37.52
C LEU A 70 14.79 24.38 -38.61
N ILE A 71 15.11 25.30 -39.51
CA ILE A 71 16.11 25.09 -40.57
C ILE A 71 17.49 24.81 -39.94
N TYR A 72 17.89 25.61 -38.95
CA TYR A 72 19.14 25.40 -38.21
C TYR A 72 19.18 24.01 -37.55
N ASN A 73 18.11 23.60 -36.88
CA ASN A 73 18.02 22.28 -36.26
C ASN A 73 18.11 21.14 -37.30
N VAL A 74 17.47 21.29 -38.47
CA VAL A 74 17.57 20.33 -39.57
C VAL A 74 19.00 20.20 -40.09
N LEU A 75 19.70 21.33 -40.28
CA LEU A 75 21.10 21.32 -40.71
C LEU A 75 21.99 20.67 -39.65
N LYS A 76 21.83 21.05 -38.38
CA LYS A 76 22.56 20.48 -37.23
C LYS A 76 22.33 18.97 -37.09
N TYR A 77 21.09 18.52 -37.28
CA TYR A 77 20.74 17.10 -37.28
C TYR A 77 21.40 16.36 -38.46
N ARG A 78 21.50 17.00 -39.63
CA ARG A 78 22.11 16.37 -40.81
C ARG A 78 23.62 16.18 -40.68
N THR A 79 24.31 17.12 -40.04
CA THR A 79 25.79 17.11 -39.91
C THR A 79 26.31 16.28 -38.75
N ARG A 80 25.47 15.97 -37.75
CA ARG A 80 25.86 15.15 -36.59
C ARG A 80 25.84 13.64 -36.88
N TYR A 81 26.67 12.90 -36.14
CA TYR A 81 26.56 11.45 -36.04
C TYR A 81 25.20 11.04 -35.48
N ARG A 82 24.63 9.98 -36.04
CA ARG A 82 23.28 9.49 -35.70
C ARG A 82 23.27 8.10 -35.11
N VAL A 83 24.37 7.37 -35.25
CA VAL A 83 24.52 5.99 -34.79
C VAL A 83 25.80 5.92 -34.01
N PHE A 84 25.70 5.46 -32.78
CA PHE A 84 26.79 5.27 -31.83
C PHE A 84 26.81 3.80 -31.45
N LYS A 85 28.00 3.18 -31.43
CA LYS A 85 28.18 1.76 -31.10
C LYS A 85 29.18 1.60 -29.96
N GLU A 86 29.06 0.51 -29.21
CA GLU A 86 29.97 0.15 -28.12
C GLU A 86 31.42 -0.03 -28.65
N GLU A 87 31.59 -0.86 -29.68
CA GLU A 87 32.86 -1.03 -30.38
C GLU A 87 32.72 -0.65 -31.86
N PRO A 88 33.19 0.56 -32.27
CA PRO A 88 33.12 0.98 -33.65
C PRO A 88 34.06 0.15 -34.55
N ALA A 89 33.52 -0.49 -35.59
CA ALA A 89 34.28 -1.37 -36.49
C ALA A 89 35.25 -0.62 -37.43
N LYS A 90 35.13 0.71 -37.55
CA LYS A 90 35.92 1.57 -38.44
C LYS A 90 36.41 2.82 -37.72
N LYS A 91 37.65 3.23 -38.01
CA LYS A 91 38.26 4.49 -37.55
C LYS A 91 37.43 5.67 -38.10
N GLY A 92 36.70 6.37 -37.23
CA GLY A 92 35.80 7.48 -37.60
C GLY A 92 34.31 7.26 -37.32
N GLU A 93 33.90 6.08 -36.85
CA GLU A 93 32.55 5.87 -36.26
C GLU A 93 32.55 6.34 -34.80
N ALA A 94 31.48 7.02 -34.37
CA ALA A 94 31.37 7.57 -33.02
C ALA A 94 31.04 6.46 -32.00
N ALA A 95 31.76 6.45 -30.88
CA ALA A 95 31.55 5.47 -29.82
C ALA A 95 30.42 5.91 -28.87
N ILE A 96 29.77 4.97 -28.20
CA ILE A 96 28.76 5.29 -27.18
C ILE A 96 29.39 6.05 -26.01
N LYS A 97 30.63 5.68 -25.64
CA LYS A 97 31.41 6.35 -24.59
C LYS A 97 31.58 7.87 -24.85
N ASP A 98 31.51 8.32 -26.11
CA ASP A 98 31.61 9.75 -26.47
C ASP A 98 30.35 10.57 -26.13
N ILE A 99 29.20 9.91 -25.97
CA ILE A 99 27.90 10.54 -25.69
C ILE A 99 27.31 10.12 -24.34
N THR A 100 28.01 9.27 -23.60
CA THR A 100 27.68 8.91 -22.22
C THR A 100 28.10 10.05 -21.30
N PRO A 101 27.22 10.55 -20.41
CA PRO A 101 27.57 11.70 -19.59
C PRO A 101 28.53 11.34 -18.43
N PHE A 102 28.50 10.11 -17.93
CA PHE A 102 29.35 9.66 -16.82
C PHE A 102 30.49 8.77 -17.30
N THR A 103 31.62 8.81 -16.58
CA THR A 103 32.85 8.07 -16.88
C THR A 103 33.05 6.84 -16.01
N GLY A 104 32.42 6.79 -14.83
CA GLY A 104 32.60 5.71 -13.87
C GLY A 104 31.72 5.84 -12.63
N ILE A 105 31.87 4.87 -11.72
CA ILE A 105 31.18 4.81 -10.44
C ILE A 105 32.22 4.53 -9.36
N ASP A 106 32.21 5.33 -8.29
CA ASP A 106 33.08 5.19 -7.14
C ASP A 106 32.26 5.21 -5.84
N GLY A 107 32.04 4.02 -5.25
CA GLY A 107 31.19 3.88 -4.08
C GLY A 107 29.76 4.35 -4.38
N SER A 108 29.26 5.34 -3.65
CA SER A 108 27.93 5.94 -3.87
C SER A 108 27.92 7.09 -4.88
N PHE A 109 29.04 7.37 -5.56
CA PHE A 109 29.19 8.53 -6.43
C PHE A 109 29.24 8.13 -7.91
N ILE A 110 28.59 8.93 -8.75
CA ILE A 110 28.74 8.92 -10.21
C ILE A 110 29.86 9.89 -10.57
N GLU A 111 30.80 9.47 -11.41
CA GLU A 111 31.91 10.32 -11.87
C GLU A 111 31.63 10.90 -13.26
N TYR A 112 31.89 12.20 -13.44
CA TYR A 112 31.70 12.91 -14.71
C TYR A 112 33.06 13.47 -15.22
N GLY A 113 34.02 12.57 -15.47
CA GLY A 113 35.31 12.93 -16.08
C GLY A 113 36.19 13.87 -15.25
N GLY A 114 36.01 13.88 -13.91
CA GLY A 114 36.72 14.76 -12.99
C GLY A 114 36.20 16.20 -12.93
N GLU A 115 35.15 16.55 -13.69
CA GLU A 115 34.55 17.89 -13.63
C GLU A 115 33.67 18.08 -12.40
N TYR A 116 32.85 17.07 -12.09
CA TYR A 116 31.96 17.02 -10.93
C TYR A 116 31.52 15.58 -10.64
N TYR A 117 30.80 15.40 -9.53
CA TYR A 117 30.27 14.12 -9.08
C TYR A 117 28.75 14.20 -8.90
N GLY A 118 28.09 13.05 -8.94
CA GLY A 118 26.67 12.90 -8.64
C GLY A 118 26.43 11.93 -7.49
N ILE A 119 25.46 12.22 -6.64
CA ILE A 119 24.95 11.29 -5.62
C ILE A 119 23.44 11.13 -5.79
N VAL A 120 22.92 9.92 -5.60
CA VAL A 120 21.51 9.60 -5.84
C VAL A 120 20.87 9.06 -4.57
N VAL A 121 19.73 9.64 -4.20
CA VAL A 121 18.92 9.24 -3.06
C VAL A 121 17.58 8.69 -3.56
N SER A 122 17.22 7.47 -3.19
CA SER A 122 15.90 6.90 -3.46
C SER A 122 14.86 7.42 -2.48
N ILE A 123 13.69 7.79 -2.99
CA ILE A 123 12.56 8.32 -2.24
C ILE A 123 11.40 7.33 -2.37
N PRO A 124 10.94 6.69 -1.28
CA PRO A 124 9.78 5.81 -1.34
C PRO A 124 8.47 6.61 -1.37
N ASP A 125 7.40 5.97 -1.86
CA ASP A 125 6.04 6.50 -1.80
C ASP A 125 5.54 6.60 -0.35
N ILE A 126 4.73 7.62 -0.10
CA ILE A 126 3.96 7.80 1.14
C ILE A 126 2.48 7.87 0.82
N GLU A 127 1.66 7.58 1.83
CA GLU A 127 0.21 7.67 1.70
C GLU A 127 -0.25 9.13 1.91
N PHE A 128 -0.09 9.94 0.86
CA PHE A 128 -0.31 11.39 0.94
C PHE A 128 -1.78 11.78 0.87
N LYS A 129 -2.62 10.96 0.21
CA LYS A 129 -4.04 11.24 -0.07
C LYS A 129 -4.83 11.48 1.22
N PHE A 130 -4.51 10.79 2.31
CA PHE A 130 -5.26 10.86 3.58
C PHE A 130 -4.74 11.90 4.58
N TYR A 131 -3.66 12.63 4.25
CA TYR A 131 -3.20 13.70 5.11
C TYR A 131 -4.16 14.90 5.06
N THR A 132 -4.39 15.54 6.20
CA THR A 132 -5.07 16.84 6.25
C THR A 132 -4.28 17.86 5.43
N GLU A 133 -4.95 18.89 4.90
CA GLU A 133 -4.28 19.91 4.09
C GLU A 133 -3.10 20.56 4.83
N ALA A 134 -3.24 20.80 6.14
CA ALA A 134 -2.16 21.31 6.98
C ALA A 134 -0.94 20.38 7.03
N ARG A 135 -1.17 19.06 7.17
CA ARG A 135 -0.09 18.07 7.17
C ARG A 135 0.54 17.90 5.79
N GLN A 136 -0.27 17.94 4.73
CA GLN A 136 0.23 17.95 3.36
C GLN A 136 1.16 19.14 3.11
N ASN A 137 0.75 20.35 3.52
CA ASN A 137 1.58 21.56 3.41
C ASN A 137 2.85 21.43 4.25
N GLN A 138 2.79 20.85 5.46
CA GLN A 138 3.98 20.59 6.27
C GLN A 138 4.98 19.68 5.54
N MET A 139 4.51 18.57 4.95
CA MET A 139 5.37 17.64 4.22
C MET A 139 5.96 18.27 2.94
N ILE A 140 5.17 19.08 2.23
CA ILE A 140 5.63 19.75 1.01
C ILE A 140 6.60 20.89 1.36
N ASP A 141 6.19 21.85 2.17
CA ASP A 141 6.86 23.15 2.29
C ASP A 141 8.03 23.11 3.29
N HIS A 142 7.86 22.36 4.40
CA HIS A 142 8.85 22.28 5.47
C HIS A 142 9.77 21.06 5.37
N VAL A 143 9.28 19.90 4.93
CA VAL A 143 10.13 18.70 4.77
C VAL A 143 10.79 18.68 3.40
N PHE A 144 10.04 18.49 2.31
CA PHE A 144 10.65 18.39 0.98
C PHE A 144 11.19 19.73 0.46
N GLY A 145 10.46 20.83 0.73
CA GLY A 145 10.87 22.17 0.35
C GLY A 145 12.16 22.64 1.03
N SER A 146 12.42 22.21 2.28
CA SER A 146 13.70 22.54 2.93
C SER A 146 14.87 21.81 2.28
N VAL A 147 14.69 20.55 1.86
CA VAL A 147 15.69 19.81 1.08
C VAL A 147 16.01 20.54 -0.22
N LEU A 148 15.00 21.00 -0.97
CA LEU A 148 15.23 21.75 -2.22
C LEU A 148 15.95 23.08 -1.98
N ARG A 149 15.71 23.75 -0.85
CA ARG A 149 16.42 24.99 -0.47
C ARG A 149 17.87 24.75 -0.07
N THR A 150 18.28 23.51 0.22
CA THR A 150 19.71 23.19 0.43
C THR A 150 20.53 23.17 -0.84
N ILE A 151 19.89 23.13 -2.02
CA ILE A 151 20.58 23.24 -3.32
C ILE A 151 21.14 24.65 -3.39
N SER A 152 22.45 24.81 -3.27
CA SER A 152 23.08 26.12 -3.10
C SER A 152 24.03 26.48 -4.25
N GLY A 153 24.08 27.77 -4.62
CA GLY A 153 25.07 28.29 -5.56
C GLY A 153 24.97 27.71 -6.98
N SER A 154 26.04 27.08 -7.47
CA SER A 154 26.11 26.49 -8.83
C SER A 154 25.59 25.05 -8.93
N GLU A 155 25.07 24.51 -7.82
CA GLU A 155 24.54 23.15 -7.76
C GLU A 155 23.32 22.97 -8.65
N SER A 156 23.19 21.75 -9.17
CA SER A 156 22.00 21.31 -9.87
C SER A 156 21.50 20.03 -9.21
N ALA A 157 20.19 19.85 -9.23
CA ALA A 157 19.54 18.63 -8.79
C ALA A 157 18.60 18.11 -9.87
N SER A 158 18.29 16.83 -9.83
CA SER A 158 17.31 16.23 -10.73
C SER A 158 16.40 15.28 -9.96
N LEU A 159 15.10 15.56 -10.01
CA LEU A 159 14.07 14.62 -9.58
C LEU A 159 13.78 13.67 -10.74
N ILE A 160 14.01 12.39 -10.53
CA ILE A 160 14.00 11.36 -11.57
C ILE A 160 13.00 10.30 -11.17
N LYS A 161 12.12 9.94 -12.12
CA LYS A 161 11.26 8.77 -12.04
C LYS A 161 11.66 7.78 -13.12
N ILE A 162 11.85 6.53 -12.70
CA ILE A 162 12.04 5.37 -13.59
C ILE A 162 11.06 4.28 -13.20
N ASP A 163 10.56 3.52 -14.18
CA ASP A 163 9.78 2.32 -13.90
C ASP A 163 10.73 1.14 -13.66
N ARG A 164 10.53 0.40 -12.57
CA ARG A 164 11.30 -0.81 -12.24
C ARG A 164 10.36 -1.97 -11.91
N PRO A 165 10.75 -3.21 -12.22
CA PRO A 165 10.03 -4.38 -11.75
C PRO A 165 10.18 -4.49 -10.23
N ILE A 166 9.08 -4.82 -9.54
CA ILE A 166 9.13 -5.21 -8.14
C ILE A 166 9.76 -6.61 -8.09
N LEU A 167 10.87 -6.75 -7.35
CA LEU A 167 11.52 -8.04 -7.13
C LEU A 167 10.86 -8.76 -5.96
N TYR A 168 10.39 -9.99 -6.19
CA TYR A 168 9.68 -10.78 -5.18
C TYR A 168 10.55 -11.87 -4.51
N ASP A 169 11.88 -11.75 -4.59
CA ASP A 169 12.82 -12.75 -4.05
C ASP A 169 12.70 -12.94 -2.54
N SER A 170 12.52 -11.85 -1.79
CA SER A 170 12.29 -11.89 -0.35
C SER A 170 10.99 -12.61 0.02
N TYR A 171 9.96 -12.52 -0.83
CA TYR A 171 8.67 -13.18 -0.65
C TYR A 171 8.80 -14.68 -0.87
N LEU A 172 9.55 -15.10 -1.91
CA LEU A 172 9.87 -16.51 -2.13
C LEU A 172 10.64 -17.10 -0.94
N ALA A 173 11.63 -16.38 -0.43
CA ALA A 173 12.37 -16.79 0.77
C ALA A 173 11.49 -16.84 2.03
N ALA A 174 10.47 -15.98 2.13
CA ALA A 174 9.49 -16.06 3.22
C ALA A 174 8.62 -17.32 3.11
N GLU A 175 8.15 -17.67 1.91
CA GLU A 175 7.39 -18.90 1.68
C GLU A 175 8.22 -20.17 1.94
N ASP A 176 9.52 -20.15 1.63
CA ASP A 176 10.44 -21.24 1.99
C ASP A 176 10.59 -21.42 3.51
N ARG A 177 10.65 -20.32 4.27
CA ARG A 177 10.66 -20.37 5.74
C ARG A 177 9.37 -20.95 6.30
N LYS A 178 8.20 -20.54 5.77
CA LYS A 178 6.90 -21.08 6.18
C LYS A 178 6.78 -22.60 5.92
N LEU A 179 7.36 -23.10 4.81
CA LEU A 179 7.46 -24.54 4.56
C LEU A 179 8.33 -25.27 5.60
N ALA A 180 9.42 -24.64 6.04
CA ALA A 180 10.27 -25.20 7.10
C ALA A 180 9.52 -25.26 8.44
N GLU A 181 8.79 -24.21 8.81
CA GLU A 181 7.97 -24.17 10.02
C GLU A 181 6.87 -25.25 10.02
N LEU A 182 6.23 -25.51 8.88
CA LEU A 182 5.25 -26.61 8.74
C LEU A 182 5.90 -27.99 8.92
N ARG A 183 7.11 -28.19 8.39
CA ARG A 183 7.84 -29.45 8.56
C ARG A 183 8.21 -29.68 10.02
N GLU A 184 8.66 -28.65 10.72
CA GLU A 184 8.95 -28.74 12.16
C GLU A 184 7.68 -29.06 12.96
N ALA A 185 6.55 -28.44 12.63
CA ALA A 185 5.27 -28.74 13.27
C ALA A 185 4.83 -30.19 13.06
N TYR A 186 5.03 -30.76 11.86
CA TYR A 186 4.79 -32.18 11.58
C TYR A 186 5.71 -33.10 12.39
N ILE A 187 7.01 -32.80 12.46
CA ILE A 187 7.98 -33.57 13.26
C ILE A 187 7.60 -33.57 14.75
N ASN A 188 7.07 -32.46 15.25
CA ASN A 188 6.58 -32.32 16.61
C ASN A 188 5.21 -32.99 16.85
N GLY A 189 4.64 -33.68 15.86
CA GLY A 189 3.37 -34.41 15.96
C GLY A 189 2.12 -33.53 16.00
N LEU A 190 2.23 -32.25 15.61
CA LEU A 190 1.10 -31.31 15.62
C LEU A 190 0.23 -31.37 14.37
N LEU A 191 0.77 -31.89 13.27
CA LEU A 191 0.08 -32.00 12.00
C LEU A 191 0.02 -33.48 11.64
N ASN A 192 -1.14 -33.92 11.18
CA ASN A 192 -1.23 -35.20 10.49
C ASN A 192 -0.74 -35.05 9.03
N GLU A 193 -0.49 -36.18 8.36
CA GLU A 193 0.05 -36.18 7.00
C GLU A 193 -0.90 -35.52 5.98
N GLU A 194 -2.21 -35.72 6.14
CA GLU A 194 -3.23 -35.15 5.26
C GLU A 194 -3.29 -33.61 5.40
N GLU A 195 -3.28 -33.09 6.63
CA GLU A 195 -3.27 -31.67 6.94
C GLU A 195 -1.99 -31.00 6.44
N LEU A 196 -0.83 -31.65 6.64
CA LEU A 196 0.43 -31.17 6.09
C LEU A 196 0.35 -31.06 4.55
N THR A 197 -0.19 -32.09 3.89
CA THR A 197 -0.31 -32.14 2.43
C THR A 197 -1.14 -30.96 1.90
N THR A 198 -2.31 -30.71 2.49
CA THR A 198 -3.16 -29.58 2.09
C THR A 198 -2.47 -28.23 2.32
N ARG A 199 -1.89 -28.02 3.51
CA ARG A 199 -1.19 -26.76 3.84
C ARG A 199 0.01 -26.51 2.92
N VAL A 200 0.82 -27.53 2.67
CA VAL A 200 1.96 -27.45 1.73
C VAL A 200 1.48 -27.15 0.31
N GLY A 201 0.37 -27.75 -0.13
CA GLY A 201 -0.24 -27.47 -1.43
C GLY A 201 -0.53 -25.98 -1.63
N ILE A 202 -1.15 -25.35 -0.63
CA ILE A 202 -1.43 -23.90 -0.64
C ILE A 202 -0.14 -23.09 -0.75
N ILE A 203 0.90 -23.41 0.05
CA ILE A 203 2.17 -22.69 -0.01
C ILE A 203 2.85 -22.84 -1.38
N GLN A 204 2.79 -24.03 -1.99
CA GLN A 204 3.39 -24.25 -3.32
C GLN A 204 2.67 -23.44 -4.41
N ASP A 205 1.34 -23.38 -4.40
CA ASP A 205 0.56 -22.52 -5.31
C ASP A 205 0.96 -21.03 -5.15
N ARG A 206 1.08 -20.54 -3.91
CA ARG A 206 1.57 -19.18 -3.64
C ARG A 206 2.97 -18.95 -4.21
N LYS A 207 3.89 -19.91 -4.01
CA LYS A 207 5.24 -19.81 -4.57
C LYS A 207 5.24 -19.78 -6.10
N GLU A 208 4.39 -20.57 -6.75
CA GLU A 208 4.26 -20.57 -8.20
C GLU A 208 3.73 -19.22 -8.71
N GLN A 209 2.73 -18.64 -8.04
CA GLN A 209 2.23 -17.30 -8.36
C GLN A 209 3.30 -16.23 -8.18
N ILE A 210 4.04 -16.26 -7.08
CA ILE A 210 5.12 -15.31 -6.84
C ILE A 210 6.23 -15.47 -7.89
N ARG A 211 6.63 -16.70 -8.24
CA ARG A 211 7.60 -16.95 -9.34
C ARG A 211 7.09 -16.44 -10.68
N PHE A 212 5.80 -16.63 -10.98
CA PHE A 212 5.19 -16.11 -12.19
C PHE A 212 5.31 -14.58 -12.26
N LEU A 213 5.01 -13.87 -11.17
CA LEU A 213 5.16 -12.42 -11.07
C LEU A 213 6.62 -11.95 -11.12
N ASN A 214 7.55 -12.75 -10.59
CA ASN A 214 8.96 -12.39 -10.52
C ASN A 214 9.70 -12.59 -11.87
N ASP A 215 9.34 -13.66 -12.60
CA ASP A 215 10.10 -14.09 -13.79
C ASP A 215 9.37 -13.88 -15.12
N ARG A 216 8.03 -14.00 -15.15
CA ARG A 216 7.23 -13.98 -16.39
C ARG A 216 6.42 -12.71 -16.56
N ASP A 217 5.66 -12.31 -15.54
CA ASP A 217 4.74 -11.17 -15.56
C ASP A 217 5.18 -10.11 -14.55
N LYS A 218 6.34 -9.52 -14.86
CA LYS A 218 6.99 -8.53 -13.98
C LYS A 218 6.07 -7.33 -13.78
N VAL A 219 5.74 -7.05 -12.53
CA VAL A 219 4.95 -5.88 -12.15
C VAL A 219 5.86 -4.66 -12.07
N TYR A 220 5.71 -3.74 -13.01
CA TYR A 220 6.45 -2.48 -13.01
C TYR A 220 5.77 -1.43 -12.13
N ALA A 221 6.56 -0.72 -11.33
CA ALA A 221 6.12 0.38 -10.50
C ALA A 221 7.05 1.60 -10.68
N PRO A 222 6.55 2.82 -10.46
CA PRO A 222 7.38 4.01 -10.48
C PRO A 222 8.29 4.05 -9.25
N PHE A 223 9.58 4.29 -9.46
CA PHE A 223 10.56 4.54 -8.41
C PHE A 223 11.10 5.96 -8.57
N TYR A 224 11.17 6.69 -7.45
CA TYR A 224 11.57 8.09 -7.43
C TYR A 224 12.96 8.27 -6.82
N TYR A 225 13.73 9.17 -7.40
CA TYR A 225 15.09 9.46 -7.01
C TYR A 225 15.36 10.96 -7.07
N LEU A 226 16.13 11.47 -6.11
CA LEU A 226 16.70 12.80 -6.19
C LEU A 226 18.21 12.68 -6.35
N ALA A 227 18.73 13.20 -7.46
CA ALA A 227 20.15 13.26 -7.74
C ALA A 227 20.68 14.67 -7.50
N PHE A 228 21.79 14.78 -6.76
CA PHE A 228 22.51 16.05 -6.54
C PHE A 228 23.85 16.01 -7.29
N PHE A 229 24.24 17.16 -7.88
CA PHE A 229 25.49 17.29 -8.64
C PHE A 229 26.33 18.46 -8.11
N HIS A 230 27.58 18.16 -7.75
CA HIS A 230 28.52 19.15 -7.21
C HIS A 230 29.97 18.67 -7.41
N LYS A 231 30.93 19.60 -7.32
CA LYS A 231 32.36 19.31 -7.55
C LYS A 231 33.04 18.58 -6.39
N ASP A 232 32.53 18.79 -5.19
CA ASP A 232 33.06 18.24 -3.94
C ASP A 232 32.21 17.06 -3.46
N LYS A 233 32.85 15.89 -3.29
CA LYS A 233 32.22 14.65 -2.79
C LYS A 233 31.73 14.77 -1.34
N GLU A 234 32.45 15.49 -0.48
CA GLU A 234 32.09 15.63 0.94
C GLU A 234 30.83 16.48 1.12
N MET A 235 30.73 17.59 0.39
CA MET A 235 29.54 18.43 0.37
C MET A 235 28.31 17.67 -0.15
N LEU A 236 28.47 16.89 -1.24
CA LEU A 236 27.38 16.03 -1.75
C LEU A 236 26.91 15.01 -0.72
N LEU A 237 27.85 14.34 -0.05
CA LEU A 237 27.51 13.34 0.95
C LEU A 237 26.81 13.97 2.15
N SER A 238 27.26 15.15 2.60
CA SER A 238 26.60 15.91 3.65
C SER A 238 25.18 16.32 3.24
N GLN A 239 24.99 16.80 2.01
CA GLN A 239 23.68 17.20 1.48
C GLN A 239 22.72 16.01 1.41
N ALA A 240 23.18 14.86 0.89
CA ALA A 240 22.38 13.64 0.82
C ALA A 240 22.03 13.09 2.22
N ARG A 241 22.96 13.11 3.18
CA ARG A 241 22.69 12.70 4.57
C ARG A 241 21.71 13.63 5.25
N ASN A 242 21.84 14.95 5.05
CA ASN A 242 20.89 15.93 5.58
C ASN A 242 19.49 15.68 5.02
N MET A 243 19.36 15.43 3.71
CA MET A 243 18.09 15.03 3.10
C MET A 243 17.49 13.79 3.78
N VAL A 244 18.26 12.71 3.92
CA VAL A 244 17.78 11.47 4.55
C VAL A 244 17.29 11.74 5.98
N ASN A 245 18.03 12.53 6.76
CA ASN A 245 17.66 12.87 8.12
C ASN A 245 16.40 13.74 8.18
N THR A 246 16.31 14.80 7.35
CA THR A 246 15.15 15.69 7.29
C THR A 246 13.89 14.97 6.82
N MET A 247 14.02 14.06 5.86
CA MET A 247 12.90 13.30 5.32
C MET A 247 12.54 12.09 6.18
N SER A 248 13.35 11.68 7.17
CA SER A 248 13.03 10.56 8.07
C SER A 248 11.83 10.80 8.99
N VAL A 249 11.26 12.01 9.00
CA VAL A 249 9.99 12.34 9.65
C VAL A 249 8.89 11.39 9.15
N ASP A 250 8.03 10.91 10.07
CA ASP A 250 6.92 10.00 9.77
C ASP A 250 7.32 8.67 9.08
N ASN A 251 8.51 8.13 9.40
CA ASN A 251 9.06 6.88 8.83
C ASN A 251 9.26 6.94 7.30
N TRP A 252 9.43 8.13 6.72
CA TRP A 252 9.72 8.28 5.32
C TRP A 252 11.21 8.02 5.02
N ASN A 253 11.54 6.74 4.98
CA ASN A 253 12.91 6.22 4.97
C ASN A 253 13.57 6.35 3.58
N CYS A 254 14.10 7.53 3.28
CA CYS A 254 14.95 7.75 2.13
C CYS A 254 16.30 7.02 2.29
N LYS A 255 16.89 6.58 1.17
CA LYS A 255 18.16 5.82 1.18
C LYS A 255 19.12 6.34 0.12
N ILE A 256 20.38 6.56 0.49
CA ILE A 256 21.46 6.82 -0.47
C ILE A 256 21.78 5.50 -1.18
N LEU A 257 21.81 5.51 -2.51
CA LEU A 257 22.10 4.30 -3.27
C LEU A 257 23.52 3.78 -2.99
N SER A 258 23.60 2.48 -2.69
CA SER A 258 24.88 1.78 -2.66
C SER A 258 25.47 1.62 -4.08
N GLU A 259 26.75 1.27 -4.17
CA GLU A 259 27.47 1.13 -5.44
C GLU A 259 26.72 0.25 -6.46
N LYS A 260 26.25 -0.93 -6.04
CA LYS A 260 25.51 -1.86 -6.91
C LYS A 260 24.11 -1.35 -7.25
N GLU A 261 23.40 -0.74 -6.30
CA GLU A 261 22.08 -0.14 -6.58
C GLU A 261 22.20 1.03 -7.56
N LEU A 262 23.30 1.79 -7.50
CA LEU A 262 23.60 2.88 -8.42
C LEU A 262 23.88 2.36 -9.84
N VAL A 263 24.60 1.25 -9.99
CA VAL A 263 24.80 0.55 -11.27
C VAL A 263 23.45 0.14 -11.88
N VAL A 264 22.58 -0.49 -11.09
CA VAL A 264 21.21 -0.88 -11.52
C VAL A 264 20.40 0.35 -11.95
N PHE A 265 20.42 1.41 -11.14
CA PHE A 265 19.72 2.67 -11.44
C PHE A 265 20.19 3.29 -12.77
N LEU A 266 21.50 3.30 -13.03
CA LEU A 266 22.06 3.81 -14.28
C LEU A 266 21.73 2.91 -15.48
N LYS A 267 21.59 1.59 -15.31
CA LYS A 267 21.14 0.69 -16.37
C LYS A 267 19.68 0.96 -16.79
N TYR A 268 18.80 1.18 -15.81
CA TYR A 268 17.39 1.53 -16.06
C TYR A 268 17.17 2.83 -16.83
N ASN A 269 18.19 3.70 -16.86
CA ASN A 269 18.15 4.91 -17.67
C ASN A 269 18.15 4.62 -19.19
N TYR A 270 18.59 3.42 -19.61
CA TYR A 270 18.69 2.98 -21.00
C TYR A 270 17.69 1.87 -21.38
N THR A 271 17.47 0.89 -20.51
CA THR A 271 16.63 -0.29 -20.81
C THR A 271 15.91 -0.81 -19.56
N LEU A 272 14.71 -1.39 -19.74
CA LEU A 272 13.99 -2.12 -18.69
C LEU A 272 14.18 -3.65 -18.77
N PHE A 273 14.89 -4.14 -19.79
CA PHE A 273 15.04 -5.56 -20.07
C PHE A 273 16.41 -6.09 -19.61
N PHE A 274 16.54 -6.31 -18.31
CA PHE A 274 17.69 -7.01 -17.71
C PHE A 274 17.26 -7.64 -16.37
N ASP A 275 18.11 -8.48 -15.79
CA ASP A 275 17.93 -8.97 -14.43
C ASP A 275 18.86 -8.19 -13.47
N GLU A 276 18.28 -7.55 -12.45
CA GLU A 276 19.05 -6.80 -11.45
C GLU A 276 20.04 -7.69 -10.68
N ARG A 277 19.76 -9.00 -10.60
CA ARG A 277 20.60 -9.97 -9.87
C ARG A 277 21.97 -10.15 -10.49
N GLU A 278 22.12 -9.87 -11.80
CA GLU A 278 23.40 -9.97 -12.51
C GLU A 278 24.47 -9.08 -11.89
N VAL A 279 24.08 -7.92 -11.34
CA VAL A 279 25.01 -6.95 -10.75
C VAL A 279 25.77 -7.52 -9.55
N TYR A 280 25.21 -8.51 -8.85
CA TYR A 280 25.91 -9.13 -7.71
C TYR A 280 27.16 -9.91 -8.12
N GLN A 281 27.24 -10.35 -9.39
CA GLN A 281 28.34 -11.13 -9.94
C GLN A 281 29.41 -10.27 -10.63
N LEU A 282 29.14 -8.98 -10.86
CA LEU A 282 30.03 -8.07 -11.60
C LEU A 282 31.15 -7.51 -10.73
N THR A 283 32.31 -7.30 -11.34
CA THR A 283 33.41 -6.50 -10.77
C THR A 283 33.33 -5.04 -11.24
N LYS A 284 34.03 -4.12 -10.53
CA LYS A 284 34.00 -2.68 -10.83
C LYS A 284 34.33 -2.34 -12.28
N ASP A 285 35.31 -3.03 -12.86
CA ASP A 285 35.75 -2.81 -14.24
C ASP A 285 34.67 -3.18 -15.27
N GLN A 286 33.73 -4.05 -14.91
CA GLN A 286 32.65 -4.53 -15.78
C GLN A 286 31.39 -3.64 -15.73
N TYR A 287 31.29 -2.72 -14.76
CA TYR A 287 30.07 -1.93 -14.57
C TYR A 287 29.72 -1.08 -15.79
N MET A 288 30.70 -0.38 -16.36
CA MET A 288 30.44 0.53 -17.48
C MET A 288 29.96 -0.23 -18.72
N ASP A 289 30.62 -1.34 -19.05
CA ASP A 289 30.25 -2.16 -20.20
C ASP A 289 28.88 -2.83 -19.98
N TRP A 290 28.55 -3.22 -18.74
CA TRP A 290 27.21 -3.74 -18.42
C TRP A 290 26.12 -2.67 -18.46
N ILE A 291 26.37 -1.44 -17.99
CA ILE A 291 25.39 -0.33 -17.98
C ILE A 291 25.04 0.11 -19.41
N LEU A 292 26.06 0.31 -20.25
CA LEU A 292 25.86 0.92 -21.55
C LEU A 292 25.09 0.01 -22.51
N PRO A 293 24.24 0.57 -23.39
CA PRO A 293 23.66 -0.19 -24.49
C PRO A 293 24.72 -0.50 -25.54
N LYS A 294 24.45 -1.47 -26.42
CA LYS A 294 25.35 -1.85 -27.52
C LYS A 294 25.29 -0.84 -28.67
N GLN A 295 24.13 -0.24 -28.90
CA GLN A 295 23.88 0.75 -29.94
C GLN A 295 22.90 1.84 -29.49
N ILE A 296 23.23 3.10 -29.79
CA ILE A 296 22.29 4.23 -29.68
C ILE A 296 22.09 4.84 -31.07
N LYS A 297 20.83 4.98 -31.49
CA LYS A 297 20.47 5.59 -32.77
C LYS A 297 19.52 6.77 -32.56
N ILE A 298 19.90 7.93 -33.07
CA ILE A 298 19.15 9.18 -32.95
C ILE A 298 18.46 9.50 -34.28
N ASN A 299 17.15 9.38 -34.28
CA ASN A 299 16.29 9.72 -35.42
C ASN A 299 15.78 11.17 -35.29
N SER A 300 15.04 11.65 -36.29
CA SER A 300 14.47 13.01 -36.27
C SER A 300 13.40 13.23 -35.21
N ARG A 301 12.76 12.15 -34.74
CA ARG A 301 11.63 12.19 -33.77
C ARG A 301 11.78 11.22 -32.60
N THR A 302 12.70 10.27 -32.68
CA THR A 302 12.86 9.21 -31.68
C THR A 302 14.34 8.97 -31.38
N VAL A 303 14.61 8.40 -30.21
CA VAL A 303 15.92 7.83 -29.87
C VAL A 303 15.73 6.33 -29.67
N GLN A 304 16.63 5.53 -30.21
CA GLN A 304 16.58 4.08 -30.10
C GLN A 304 17.78 3.60 -29.30
N TYR A 305 17.51 2.88 -28.20
CA TYR A 305 18.48 2.20 -27.36
C TYR A 305 18.42 0.71 -27.68
N ASP A 306 19.43 0.16 -28.34
CA ASP A 306 19.42 -1.19 -28.89
C ASP A 306 18.16 -1.46 -29.73
N ASN A 307 17.19 -2.19 -29.18
CA ASN A 307 15.92 -2.51 -29.84
C ASN A 307 14.73 -1.66 -29.35
N ILE A 308 14.93 -0.81 -28.34
CA ILE A 308 13.86 -0.04 -27.69
C ILE A 308 13.78 1.35 -28.31
N VAL A 309 12.62 1.71 -28.84
CA VAL A 309 12.34 3.05 -29.37
C VAL A 309 11.72 3.93 -28.28
N THR A 310 12.23 5.15 -28.13
CA THR A 310 11.74 6.13 -27.17
C THR A 310 11.32 7.44 -27.84
N HIS A 311 10.29 8.07 -27.29
CA HIS A 311 9.83 9.41 -27.65
C HIS A 311 10.17 10.38 -26.53
N ASN A 312 10.96 11.41 -26.83
CA ASN A 312 11.42 12.38 -25.83
C ASN A 312 10.65 13.69 -25.95
N PHE A 313 9.82 13.97 -24.95
CA PHE A 313 9.03 15.19 -24.83
C PHE A 313 9.68 16.16 -23.83
N ARG A 314 9.56 17.46 -24.10
CA ARG A 314 9.86 18.52 -23.14
C ARG A 314 8.57 19.24 -22.76
N VAL A 315 8.33 19.42 -21.47
CA VAL A 315 7.23 20.27 -20.98
C VAL A 315 7.61 21.73 -21.23
N THR A 316 6.79 22.45 -21.99
CA THR A 316 7.04 23.84 -22.39
C THR A 316 6.21 24.84 -21.61
N ASP A 317 5.05 24.43 -21.09
CA ASP A 317 4.18 25.28 -20.28
C ASP A 317 3.53 24.46 -19.17
N TYR A 318 3.29 25.12 -18.04
CA TYR A 318 2.85 24.53 -16.78
C TYR A 318 1.53 25.17 -16.35
N PRO A 319 0.71 24.48 -15.54
CA PRO A 319 -0.50 25.07 -14.95
C PRO A 319 -0.14 26.27 -14.06
N THR A 320 -0.87 27.39 -14.20
CA THR A 320 -0.57 28.62 -13.44
C THR A 320 -0.89 28.48 -11.95
N LEU A 321 -1.99 27.81 -11.62
CA LEU A 321 -2.42 27.55 -10.24
C LEU A 321 -2.34 26.05 -9.97
N VAL A 322 -1.60 25.68 -8.94
CA VAL A 322 -1.34 24.28 -8.58
C VAL A 322 -1.69 24.00 -7.13
N GLY A 323 -2.27 22.82 -6.90
CA GLY A 323 -2.52 22.27 -5.57
C GLY A 323 -1.31 21.53 -5.00
N ASN A 324 -1.55 20.79 -3.92
CA ASN A 324 -0.59 19.82 -3.39
C ASN A 324 -0.44 18.64 -4.36
N ALA A 325 0.78 18.09 -4.47
CA ALA A 325 1.10 16.93 -5.32
C ALA A 325 0.66 17.07 -6.78
N TRP A 326 0.78 18.26 -7.36
CA TRP A 326 0.31 18.53 -8.72
C TRP A 326 1.05 17.73 -9.80
N GLY A 327 2.26 17.25 -9.50
CA GLY A 327 3.07 16.41 -10.38
C GLY A 327 2.79 14.92 -10.26
N ALA A 328 1.95 14.47 -9.31
CA ALA A 328 1.72 13.05 -9.06
C ALA A 328 1.28 12.28 -10.31
N ASN A 329 0.32 12.81 -11.07
CA ASN A 329 -0.14 12.15 -12.31
C ASN A 329 0.94 12.14 -13.39
N LEU A 330 1.72 13.22 -13.52
CA LEU A 330 2.80 13.33 -14.50
C LEU A 330 3.88 12.27 -14.27
N PHE A 331 4.26 12.05 -13.02
CA PHE A 331 5.33 11.15 -12.64
C PHE A 331 4.86 9.69 -12.41
N SER A 332 3.57 9.45 -12.14
CA SER A 332 3.02 8.09 -11.97
C SER A 332 2.62 7.40 -13.29
N ARG A 333 2.77 8.07 -14.44
CA ARG A 333 2.44 7.49 -15.75
C ARG A 333 3.26 6.22 -16.02
N PRO A 334 2.64 5.09 -16.37
CA PRO A 334 3.37 3.87 -16.72
C PRO A 334 4.18 4.06 -18.00
N ASP A 335 5.21 3.23 -18.19
CA ASP A 335 6.06 3.17 -19.39
C ASP A 335 6.76 4.49 -19.73
N THR A 336 7.06 5.29 -18.71
CA THR A 336 7.72 6.58 -18.88
C THR A 336 8.88 6.77 -17.90
N LYS A 337 9.93 7.44 -18.37
CA LYS A 337 10.95 8.05 -17.53
C LYS A 337 10.71 9.54 -17.48
N VAL A 338 10.63 10.12 -16.29
CA VAL A 338 10.47 11.57 -16.11
C VAL A 338 11.71 12.13 -15.43
N VAL A 339 12.32 13.15 -16.02
CA VAL A 339 13.48 13.84 -15.44
C VAL A 339 13.14 15.31 -15.33
N MET A 340 13.06 15.79 -14.10
CA MET A 340 12.89 17.19 -13.77
C MET A 340 14.21 17.75 -13.28
N LYS A 341 14.86 18.55 -14.13
CA LYS A 341 16.10 19.25 -13.79
C LYS A 341 15.79 20.55 -13.08
N MET A 342 16.55 20.82 -12.03
CA MET A 342 16.39 21.98 -11.18
C MET A 342 17.77 22.62 -10.95
N GLN A 343 17.85 23.92 -11.13
CA GLN A 343 19.04 24.70 -10.81
C GLN A 343 18.65 25.91 -9.99
N MET A 344 19.32 26.15 -8.87
CA MET A 344 19.08 27.35 -8.06
C MET A 344 19.51 28.60 -8.82
N VAL A 345 18.65 29.62 -8.78
CA VAL A 345 18.98 30.97 -9.21
C VAL A 345 19.29 31.80 -7.96
N ASP A 346 20.47 32.41 -7.95
CA ASP A 346 20.87 33.38 -6.93
C ASP A 346 19.76 34.43 -6.72
N GLN A 347 19.40 34.70 -5.46
CA GLN A 347 18.23 35.53 -5.12
C GLN A 347 18.28 36.91 -5.79
N TYR A 348 19.46 37.55 -5.80
CA TYR A 348 19.63 38.87 -6.41
C TYR A 348 19.48 38.83 -7.93
N LYS A 349 19.99 37.77 -8.59
CA LYS A 349 19.78 37.55 -10.02
C LYS A 349 18.32 37.23 -10.33
N GLY A 350 17.66 36.45 -9.49
CA GLY A 350 16.24 36.08 -9.63
C GLY A 350 15.32 37.29 -9.56
N ILE A 351 15.50 38.16 -8.56
CA ILE A 351 14.76 39.43 -8.43
C ILE A 351 14.93 40.28 -9.69
N ARG A 352 16.18 40.54 -10.10
CA ARG A 352 16.47 41.31 -11.31
C ARG A 352 15.88 40.68 -12.59
N GLN A 353 15.86 39.36 -12.67
CA GLN A 353 15.29 38.64 -13.81
C GLN A 353 13.77 38.85 -13.88
N ILE A 354 13.08 38.79 -12.74
CA ILE A 354 11.63 38.99 -12.66
C ILE A 354 11.27 40.45 -12.91
N ASP A 355 11.99 41.42 -12.34
CA ASP A 355 11.78 42.85 -12.60
C ASP A 355 11.84 43.16 -14.11
N ARG A 356 12.89 42.67 -14.79
CA ARG A 356 13.02 42.82 -16.25
C ARG A 356 11.87 42.19 -17.01
N ALA A 357 11.43 40.99 -16.60
CA ALA A 357 10.31 40.32 -17.24
C ALA A 357 9.00 41.11 -17.05
N ILE A 358 8.77 41.71 -15.88
CA ILE A 358 7.61 42.57 -15.60
C ILE A 358 7.63 43.81 -16.50
N ASP A 359 8.77 44.50 -16.58
CA ASP A 359 8.92 45.70 -17.40
C ASP A 359 8.67 45.41 -18.89
N GLU A 360 9.26 44.33 -19.42
CA GLU A 360 9.05 43.90 -20.81
C GLU A 360 7.58 43.55 -21.10
N LEU A 361 6.90 42.84 -20.18
CA LEU A 361 5.49 42.48 -20.35
C LEU A 361 4.56 43.69 -20.28
N ARG A 362 4.87 44.69 -19.44
CA ARG A 362 4.12 45.95 -19.39
C ARG A 362 4.24 46.71 -20.71
N GLU A 363 5.43 46.74 -21.30
CA GLU A 363 5.66 47.35 -22.61
C GLU A 363 4.90 46.60 -23.73
N GLN A 364 4.91 45.26 -23.71
CA GLN A 364 4.10 44.43 -24.61
C GLN A 364 2.60 44.65 -24.44
N SER A 365 2.13 44.85 -23.20
CA SER A 365 0.73 45.17 -22.91
C SER A 365 0.37 46.52 -23.53
N ASN A 366 1.19 47.55 -23.33
CA ASN A 366 0.92 48.88 -23.88
C ASN A 366 0.90 48.93 -25.42
N SER A 367 1.60 48.02 -26.09
CA SER A 367 1.69 47.96 -27.56
C SER A 367 0.65 47.05 -28.23
N THR A 368 -0.13 46.28 -27.47
CA THR A 368 -1.07 45.29 -28.02
C THR A 368 -2.51 45.83 -28.10
N GLY A 369 -3.09 45.85 -29.31
CA GLY A 369 -4.48 46.28 -29.54
C GLY A 369 -5.57 45.21 -29.33
N LYS A 370 -5.21 43.98 -28.94
CA LYS A 370 -6.15 42.85 -28.74
C LYS A 370 -6.48 42.67 -27.27
N THR A 371 -7.75 42.86 -26.88
CA THR A 371 -8.23 42.72 -25.49
C THR A 371 -7.90 41.38 -24.86
N SER A 372 -8.06 40.27 -25.58
CA SER A 372 -7.73 38.93 -25.06
C SER A 372 -6.25 38.77 -24.73
N LYS A 373 -5.36 39.36 -25.54
CA LYS A 373 -3.92 39.32 -25.32
C LYS A 373 -3.50 40.27 -24.20
N LEU A 374 -4.16 41.42 -24.08
CA LEU A 374 -3.99 42.34 -22.94
C LEU A 374 -4.30 41.66 -21.62
N MET A 375 -5.47 41.00 -21.51
CA MET A 375 -5.85 40.25 -20.31
C MET A 375 -4.81 39.17 -19.97
N GLU A 376 -4.33 38.43 -20.98
CA GLU A 376 -3.30 37.41 -20.79
C GLU A 376 -1.98 37.98 -20.23
N LEU A 377 -1.54 39.13 -20.76
CA LEU A 377 -0.31 39.80 -20.34
C LEU A 377 -0.46 40.40 -18.93
N GLN A 378 -1.61 41.01 -18.63
CA GLN A 378 -1.90 41.54 -17.29
C GLN A 378 -1.88 40.44 -16.24
N THR A 379 -2.59 39.33 -16.46
CA THR A 379 -2.54 38.18 -15.54
C THR A 379 -1.11 37.67 -15.35
N HIS A 380 -0.27 37.68 -16.39
CA HIS A 380 1.12 37.29 -16.26
C HIS A 380 1.92 38.27 -15.39
N VAL A 381 1.75 39.58 -15.59
CA VAL A 381 2.38 40.61 -14.75
C VAL A 381 1.98 40.42 -13.28
N ASP A 382 0.69 40.22 -13.01
CA ASP A 382 0.20 40.02 -11.63
C ASP A 382 0.85 38.80 -10.97
N THR A 383 0.93 37.67 -11.69
CA THR A 383 1.61 36.46 -11.17
C THR A 383 3.10 36.67 -10.90
N LEU A 384 3.79 37.47 -11.71
CA LEU A 384 5.22 37.77 -11.49
C LEU A 384 5.43 38.70 -10.31
N ILE A 385 4.53 39.68 -10.09
CA ILE A 385 4.56 40.56 -8.92
C ILE A 385 4.38 39.75 -7.63
N GLU A 386 3.49 38.76 -7.64
CA GLU A 386 3.29 37.89 -6.49
C GLU A 386 4.53 37.03 -6.19
N VAL A 387 5.15 36.43 -7.23
CA VAL A 387 6.41 35.70 -7.07
C VAL A 387 7.54 36.63 -6.59
N LEU A 388 7.60 37.87 -7.08
CA LEU A 388 8.58 38.86 -6.62
C LEU A 388 8.41 39.18 -5.14
N ALA A 389 7.17 39.38 -4.68
CA ALA A 389 6.87 39.62 -3.27
C ALA A 389 7.30 38.43 -2.40
N MET A 390 7.03 37.19 -2.84
CA MET A 390 7.44 35.96 -2.13
C MET A 390 8.97 35.82 -2.03
N LEU A 391 9.71 36.17 -3.09
CA LEU A 391 11.19 36.16 -3.06
C LEU A 391 11.79 37.25 -2.17
N GLN A 392 11.06 38.34 -1.91
CA GLN A 392 11.47 39.43 -1.03
C GLN A 392 11.11 39.20 0.43
N SER A 393 10.09 38.39 0.73
CA SER A 393 9.56 38.17 2.08
C SER A 393 10.26 37.06 2.90
N ASP A 394 11.54 36.79 2.62
CA ASP A 394 12.46 35.85 3.29
C ASP A 394 11.95 34.41 3.55
N ASN A 395 12.31 33.51 2.62
CA ASN A 395 12.61 32.07 2.75
C ASN A 395 12.34 31.29 1.44
N GLU A 396 11.98 31.97 0.36
CA GLU A 396 11.79 31.36 -0.95
C GLU A 396 12.99 31.59 -1.88
N THR A 397 13.26 30.60 -2.70
CA THR A 397 14.33 30.64 -3.70
C THR A 397 13.75 30.34 -5.07
N LEU A 398 14.31 30.94 -6.11
CA LEU A 398 13.88 30.71 -7.48
C LEU A 398 14.69 29.54 -8.07
N LEU A 399 14.00 28.52 -8.58
CA LEU A 399 14.59 27.37 -9.24
C LEU A 399 14.28 27.42 -10.74
N ASP A 400 15.32 27.34 -11.57
CA ASP A 400 15.19 27.12 -13.00
C ASP A 400 14.85 25.63 -13.25
N VAL A 401 13.64 25.37 -13.72
CA VAL A 401 13.06 24.03 -13.89
C VAL A 401 12.85 23.68 -15.37
N ASN A 402 13.23 22.47 -15.73
CA ASN A 402 12.87 21.82 -16.99
C ASN A 402 12.42 20.38 -16.74
N ILE A 403 11.26 19.99 -17.28
CA ILE A 403 10.76 18.62 -17.20
C ILE A 403 10.82 17.94 -18.57
N PHE A 404 11.44 16.76 -18.59
CA PHE A 404 11.54 15.88 -19.75
C PHE A 404 10.79 14.58 -19.47
N VAL A 405 10.00 14.12 -20.44
CA VAL A 405 9.27 12.85 -20.39
C VAL A 405 9.76 11.99 -21.53
N THR A 406 10.35 10.84 -21.21
CA THR A 406 10.78 9.82 -22.17
C THR A 406 9.75 8.69 -22.12
N ALA A 407 8.99 8.48 -23.19
CA ALA A 407 8.04 7.37 -23.29
C ALA A 407 8.68 6.20 -24.04
N TYR A 408 8.57 4.99 -23.46
CA TYR A 408 9.08 3.75 -24.06
C TYR A 408 7.98 3.14 -24.96
N ASP A 409 8.28 2.99 -26.24
CA ASP A 409 7.32 2.48 -27.23
C ASP A 409 7.60 1.01 -27.53
N TYR A 410 7.10 0.12 -26.67
CA TYR A 410 7.32 -1.33 -26.78
C TYR A 410 6.67 -1.94 -28.02
N GLU A 411 5.48 -1.47 -28.42
CA GLU A 411 4.81 -1.95 -29.62
C GLU A 411 5.66 -1.69 -30.87
N LEU A 412 6.19 -0.47 -31.01
CA LEU A 412 7.07 -0.12 -32.13
C LEU A 412 8.40 -0.89 -32.07
N SER A 413 8.91 -1.11 -30.86
CA SER A 413 10.13 -1.88 -30.62
C SER A 413 9.96 -3.35 -31.07
N GLU A 414 8.86 -4.00 -30.72
CA GLU A 414 8.56 -5.38 -31.17
C GLU A 414 8.40 -5.48 -32.69
N GLN A 415 7.76 -4.48 -33.31
CA GLN A 415 7.58 -4.42 -34.77
C GLN A 415 8.91 -4.35 -35.52
N LEU A 416 9.92 -3.67 -34.96
CA LEU A 416 11.25 -3.60 -35.56
C LEU A 416 12.02 -4.93 -35.48
N VAL A 417 11.77 -5.73 -34.44
CA VAL A 417 12.41 -7.05 -34.26
C VAL A 417 11.72 -8.13 -35.12
N LYS A 418 10.40 -8.05 -35.36
CA LYS A 418 9.62 -9.02 -36.15
C LYS A 418 8.90 -8.35 -37.34
N PRO A 419 9.59 -8.06 -38.45
CA PRO A 419 8.99 -7.43 -39.62
C PRO A 419 8.07 -8.41 -40.36
N GLY A 420 6.77 -8.41 -40.06
CA GLY A 420 5.80 -9.29 -40.75
C GLY A 420 4.37 -9.34 -40.19
N LYS A 421 4.13 -8.94 -38.93
CA LYS A 421 2.75 -8.75 -38.43
C LYS A 421 2.14 -7.50 -39.08
N LYS A 422 0.97 -7.65 -39.70
CA LYS A 422 0.23 -6.59 -40.43
C LYS A 422 0.15 -5.29 -39.64
N LYS A 423 0.23 -4.16 -40.36
CA LYS A 423 -0.05 -2.81 -39.85
C LYS A 423 -1.35 -2.79 -39.04
N ALA A 424 -1.28 -2.60 -37.73
CA ALA A 424 -2.33 -1.85 -37.06
C ALA A 424 -2.14 -0.39 -37.49
N THR A 425 -2.86 0.03 -38.54
CA THR A 425 -2.69 1.32 -39.24
C THR A 425 -2.92 2.58 -38.39
N ASN A 426 -2.99 2.50 -37.06
CA ASN A 426 -3.28 3.62 -36.16
C ASN A 426 -2.44 3.69 -34.85
N SER A 427 -1.48 2.80 -34.57
CA SER A 427 -0.88 2.71 -33.21
C SER A 427 0.29 3.67 -32.91
N ILE A 428 1.16 4.01 -33.86
CA ILE A 428 2.26 4.98 -33.60
C ILE A 428 1.71 6.39 -33.26
N ALA A 429 0.54 6.71 -33.82
CA ALA A 429 -0.18 7.94 -33.50
C ALA A 429 -0.98 7.84 -32.18
N SER A 430 -1.21 6.66 -31.60
CA SER A 430 -2.07 6.50 -30.41
C SER A 430 -1.36 6.87 -29.12
N MET A 431 -0.21 6.25 -28.77
CA MET A 431 0.46 6.48 -27.48
C MET A 431 0.96 7.93 -27.36
N LYS A 432 1.67 8.44 -28.36
CA LYS A 432 2.14 9.83 -28.38
C LYS A 432 0.99 10.84 -28.28
N LYS A 433 -0.13 10.59 -28.97
CA LYS A 433 -1.31 11.47 -28.91
C LYS A 433 -2.03 11.34 -27.57
N GLN A 434 -2.06 10.15 -26.97
CA GLN A 434 -2.61 9.91 -25.62
C GLN A 434 -1.79 10.67 -24.57
N ILE A 435 -0.46 10.56 -24.59
CA ILE A 435 0.42 11.30 -23.66
C ILE A 435 0.21 12.80 -23.81
N LYS A 436 0.21 13.32 -25.05
CA LYS A 436 -0.06 14.75 -25.29
C LYS A 436 -1.44 15.19 -24.86
N ARG A 437 -2.46 14.37 -25.10
CA ARG A 437 -3.84 14.65 -24.69
C ARG A 437 -3.95 14.70 -23.17
N SER A 438 -3.42 13.70 -22.48
CA SER A 438 -3.42 13.65 -21.01
C SER A 438 -2.65 14.82 -20.40
N LEU A 439 -1.48 15.16 -20.95
CA LEU A 439 -0.74 16.38 -20.56
C LEU A 439 -1.58 17.65 -20.75
N SER A 440 -2.31 17.75 -21.87
CA SER A 440 -3.17 18.90 -22.14
C SER A 440 -4.40 18.96 -21.24
N GLU A 441 -4.98 17.82 -20.85
CA GLU A 441 -6.09 17.72 -19.88
C GLU A 441 -5.65 18.22 -18.50
N GLU A 442 -4.38 18.04 -18.16
CA GLU A 442 -3.73 18.57 -16.95
C GLU A 442 -3.18 20.00 -17.14
N ASN A 443 -3.51 20.69 -18.23
CA ASN A 443 -3.03 22.04 -18.58
C ASN A 443 -1.51 22.18 -18.83
N PHE A 444 -0.80 21.08 -19.10
CA PHE A 444 0.57 21.14 -19.62
C PHE A 444 0.61 21.31 -21.14
N LYS A 445 1.64 21.99 -21.64
CA LYS A 445 2.02 21.95 -23.06
C LYS A 445 3.34 21.22 -23.22
N SER A 446 3.47 20.45 -24.30
CA SER A 446 4.69 19.68 -24.59
C SER A 446 5.16 19.86 -26.03
N SER A 447 6.49 19.81 -26.20
CA SER A 447 7.16 19.76 -27.50
C SER A 447 7.76 18.39 -27.76
N ASP A 448 7.72 17.96 -29.03
CA ASP A 448 8.31 16.70 -29.50
C ASP A 448 9.81 16.79 -29.78
N ASN A 449 10.42 17.98 -29.60
CA ASN A 449 11.82 18.23 -29.90
C ASN A 449 12.20 17.72 -31.31
N TYR A 450 11.38 18.06 -32.31
CA TYR A 450 11.59 17.61 -33.69
C TYR A 450 12.96 18.08 -34.21
N MET A 451 13.76 17.16 -34.74
CA MET A 451 15.16 17.37 -35.17
C MET A 451 16.14 17.80 -34.06
N GLN A 452 15.70 17.79 -32.80
CA GLN A 452 16.50 18.11 -31.62
C GLN A 452 16.58 16.93 -30.63
N GLN A 453 16.44 15.70 -31.13
CA GLN A 453 16.45 14.50 -30.29
C GLN A 453 17.80 14.26 -29.61
N PHE A 454 18.91 14.78 -30.15
CA PHE A 454 20.21 14.72 -29.48
C PHE A 454 20.24 15.61 -28.24
N GLU A 455 19.76 16.84 -28.34
CA GLU A 455 19.63 17.75 -27.20
C GLU A 455 18.68 17.16 -26.15
N ALA A 456 17.54 16.61 -26.59
CA ALA A 456 16.60 15.93 -25.71
C ALA A 456 17.26 14.72 -25.02
N TYR A 457 18.02 13.91 -25.76
CA TYR A 457 18.80 12.80 -25.20
C TYR A 457 19.70 13.28 -24.07
N VAL A 458 20.56 14.28 -24.31
CA VAL A 458 21.49 14.83 -23.30
C VAL A 458 20.74 15.30 -22.04
N SER A 459 19.65 16.06 -22.20
CA SER A 459 18.87 16.57 -21.07
C SER A 459 18.02 15.50 -20.37
N THR A 460 17.75 14.35 -20.98
CA THR A 460 17.06 13.22 -20.31
C THR A 460 17.99 12.31 -19.52
N GLN A 461 19.32 12.50 -19.63
CA GLN A 461 20.28 11.71 -18.87
C GLN A 461 20.46 12.23 -17.43
N VAL A 462 20.89 11.32 -16.55
CA VAL A 462 21.29 11.62 -15.16
C VAL A 462 22.62 12.37 -15.17
N SER A 463 22.56 13.70 -15.24
CA SER A 463 23.72 14.59 -15.22
C SER A 463 23.31 16.02 -14.84
N GLY A 464 24.27 16.85 -14.46
CA GLY A 464 24.04 18.29 -14.25
C GLY A 464 23.88 19.10 -15.55
N CYS A 465 24.12 18.49 -16.71
CA CYS A 465 24.05 19.16 -18.01
C CYS A 465 22.61 19.27 -18.52
N ASP A 466 22.21 20.47 -18.96
CA ASP A 466 20.93 20.69 -19.64
C ASP A 466 21.12 21.49 -20.93
N ALA A 467 20.89 20.83 -22.08
CA ALA A 467 20.94 21.46 -23.40
C ALA A 467 19.86 22.55 -23.59
N TYR A 468 18.83 22.56 -22.77
CA TYR A 468 17.70 23.49 -22.82
C TYR A 468 17.67 24.50 -21.67
N LYS A 469 18.81 24.75 -21.00
CA LYS A 469 18.92 25.70 -19.89
C LYS A 469 18.34 27.10 -20.19
N HIS A 470 18.44 27.58 -21.43
CA HIS A 470 17.87 28.87 -21.82
C HIS A 470 16.33 28.90 -21.86
N TYR A 471 15.69 27.73 -21.93
CA TYR A 471 14.24 27.57 -21.96
C TYR A 471 13.66 27.19 -20.60
N SER A 472 14.48 27.17 -19.54
CA SER A 472 14.02 26.83 -18.18
C SER A 472 12.98 27.80 -17.67
N ARG A 473 12.09 27.29 -16.83
CA ARG A 473 11.08 28.07 -16.13
C ARG A 473 11.57 28.40 -14.72
N GLY A 474 11.64 29.67 -14.36
CA GLY A 474 11.86 30.07 -12.97
C GLY A 474 10.59 29.80 -12.16
N ILE A 475 10.65 28.89 -11.20
CA ILE A 475 9.54 28.53 -10.30
C ILE A 475 10.04 28.69 -8.87
N HIS A 476 9.23 29.26 -7.99
CA HIS A 476 9.60 29.39 -6.59
C HIS A 476 9.64 28.03 -5.88
N SER A 477 10.54 27.88 -4.90
CA SER A 477 10.84 26.60 -4.24
C SER A 477 9.62 25.84 -3.72
N THR A 478 8.61 26.55 -3.22
CA THR A 478 7.40 25.99 -2.64
C THR A 478 6.50 25.33 -3.70
N SER A 479 6.35 25.94 -4.87
CA SER A 479 5.63 25.32 -6.01
C SER A 479 6.40 24.15 -6.63
N VAL A 480 7.73 24.21 -6.65
CA VAL A 480 8.58 23.09 -7.07
C VAL A 480 8.43 21.92 -6.08
N ALA A 481 8.44 22.19 -4.78
CA ALA A 481 8.22 21.17 -3.77
C ALA A 481 6.84 20.51 -3.92
N ALA A 482 5.81 21.30 -4.28
CA ALA A 482 4.45 20.81 -4.47
C ALA A 482 4.26 19.86 -5.67
N VAL A 483 5.28 19.65 -6.53
CA VAL A 483 5.29 18.58 -7.54
C VAL A 483 5.02 17.23 -6.88
N PHE A 484 5.65 16.98 -5.73
CA PHE A 484 5.43 15.88 -4.78
C PHE A 484 4.81 14.61 -5.40
N PRO A 485 5.57 13.81 -6.17
CA PRO A 485 5.00 12.67 -6.92
C PRO A 485 4.84 11.38 -6.12
N PHE A 486 5.38 11.32 -4.91
CA PHE A 486 5.55 10.12 -4.08
C PHE A 486 4.30 9.84 -3.22
N VAL A 487 3.13 9.81 -3.86
CA VAL A 487 1.82 9.76 -3.20
C VAL A 487 1.09 8.42 -3.30
N ASN A 488 1.65 7.44 -4.02
CA ASN A 488 0.95 6.19 -4.37
C ASN A 488 1.57 5.00 -3.63
N LYS A 489 1.37 4.91 -2.31
CA LYS A 489 1.86 3.79 -1.51
C LYS A 489 1.08 2.52 -1.85
N ASN A 490 1.80 1.43 -2.18
CA ASN A 490 1.21 0.10 -2.32
C ASN A 490 1.54 -0.75 -1.08
N ILE A 491 0.58 -1.53 -0.59
CA ILE A 491 0.79 -2.42 0.56
C ILE A 491 1.42 -3.72 0.04
N CYS A 492 2.67 -3.96 0.40
CA CYS A 492 3.44 -5.11 -0.05
C CYS A 492 4.42 -5.58 1.05
N ASP A 493 3.91 -6.22 2.10
CA ASP A 493 4.75 -6.76 3.19
C ASP A 493 5.58 -7.97 2.72
N PRO A 494 6.91 -8.00 2.91
CA PRO A 494 7.77 -9.11 2.43
C PRO A 494 7.43 -10.50 2.96
N ASN A 495 6.88 -10.61 4.17
CA ASN A 495 6.45 -11.89 4.77
C ASN A 495 4.95 -12.15 4.59
N GLY A 496 4.25 -11.23 3.92
CA GLY A 496 2.80 -11.24 3.79
C GLY A 496 2.30 -12.26 2.79
N VAL A 497 1.01 -12.53 2.85
CA VAL A 497 0.29 -13.35 1.87
C VAL A 497 -0.38 -12.44 0.84
N CYS A 498 -0.44 -12.88 -0.42
CA CYS A 498 -1.13 -12.14 -1.47
C CYS A 498 -2.64 -12.25 -1.26
N ILE A 499 -3.30 -11.16 -0.88
CA ILE A 499 -4.75 -11.12 -0.61
C ILE A 499 -5.55 -10.74 -1.86
N GLY A 500 -4.90 -10.06 -2.80
CA GLY A 500 -5.59 -9.47 -3.94
C GLY A 500 -4.74 -8.48 -4.71
N LYS A 501 -5.40 -7.54 -5.39
CA LYS A 501 -4.75 -6.55 -6.23
C LYS A 501 -5.29 -5.15 -5.97
N ASN A 502 -4.45 -4.13 -6.11
CA ASN A 502 -4.83 -2.73 -6.17
C ASN A 502 -4.39 -2.18 -7.53
N ARG A 503 -5.36 -1.75 -8.35
CA ARG A 503 -5.12 -1.23 -9.72
C ARG A 503 -4.19 -2.12 -10.55
N GLY A 504 -4.39 -3.44 -10.46
CA GLY A 504 -3.60 -4.45 -11.17
C GLY A 504 -2.29 -4.87 -10.48
N LYS A 505 -1.82 -4.17 -9.45
CA LYS A 505 -0.62 -4.55 -8.68
C LYS A 505 -1.01 -5.50 -7.54
N PRO A 506 -0.25 -6.58 -7.28
CA PRO A 506 -0.53 -7.47 -6.16
C PRO A 506 -0.35 -6.76 -4.83
N VAL A 507 -1.14 -7.18 -3.84
CA VAL A 507 -1.12 -6.65 -2.47
C VAL A 507 -0.78 -7.79 -1.52
N PHE A 508 0.35 -7.64 -0.83
CA PHE A 508 0.82 -8.60 0.17
C PHE A 508 0.65 -8.00 1.55
N ILE A 509 -0.03 -8.72 2.45
CA ILE A 509 -0.29 -8.28 3.82
C ILE A 509 0.24 -9.31 4.80
N ASP A 510 1.07 -8.87 5.75
CA ASP A 510 1.46 -9.65 6.92
C ASP A 510 0.63 -9.19 8.13
N PHE A 511 -0.36 -9.99 8.51
CA PHE A 511 -1.22 -9.67 9.65
C PHE A 511 -0.51 -9.71 11.01
N PHE A 512 0.69 -10.30 11.09
CA PHE A 512 1.41 -10.53 12.35
C PHE A 512 2.65 -9.66 12.54
N VAL A 513 2.96 -8.81 11.56
CA VAL A 513 4.01 -7.79 11.70
C VAL A 513 3.72 -6.86 12.89
N ARG A 514 4.81 -6.41 13.53
CA ARG A 514 4.78 -5.47 14.65
C ARG A 514 5.72 -4.32 14.33
N ASP A 515 5.16 -3.13 14.18
CA ASP A 515 5.92 -1.91 13.95
C ASP A 515 5.30 -0.73 14.71
N LYS A 516 5.78 0.50 14.47
CA LYS A 516 5.29 1.70 15.16
C LYS A 516 3.80 1.99 14.88
N GLU A 517 3.28 1.55 13.74
CA GLU A 517 1.90 1.81 13.31
C GLU A 517 0.98 0.60 13.54
N ARG A 518 1.54 -0.61 13.46
CA ARG A 518 0.83 -1.90 13.59
C ARG A 518 1.16 -2.55 14.91
N VAL A 519 0.29 -2.34 15.90
CA VAL A 519 0.51 -2.80 17.27
C VAL A 519 -0.12 -4.15 17.55
N ASN A 520 -1.24 -4.50 16.90
CA ASN A 520 -1.92 -5.78 17.13
C ASN A 520 -2.29 -6.46 15.79
N SER A 521 -2.84 -7.68 15.87
CA SER A 521 -3.25 -8.47 14.71
C SER A 521 -4.75 -8.54 14.50
N ASN A 522 -5.55 -7.96 15.38
CA ASN A 522 -7.01 -8.13 15.33
C ASN A 522 -7.59 -7.49 14.08
N MET A 523 -8.66 -8.09 13.57
CA MET A 523 -9.30 -7.70 12.32
C MET A 523 -10.81 -7.57 12.50
N VAL A 524 -11.39 -6.56 11.85
CA VAL A 524 -12.83 -6.45 11.64
C VAL A 524 -13.14 -6.51 10.15
N VAL A 525 -14.18 -7.25 9.77
CA VAL A 525 -14.68 -7.38 8.41
C VAL A 525 -16.13 -6.92 8.38
N ILE A 526 -16.42 -5.88 7.60
CA ILE A 526 -17.72 -5.20 7.59
C ILE A 526 -18.23 -5.11 6.16
N GLY A 527 -19.52 -5.30 5.94
CA GLY A 527 -20.14 -5.13 4.61
C GLY A 527 -21.51 -5.76 4.47
N LYS A 528 -22.31 -5.27 3.52
CA LYS A 528 -23.65 -5.80 3.26
C LYS A 528 -23.63 -7.26 2.78
N SER A 529 -24.76 -7.97 2.87
CA SER A 529 -24.90 -9.31 2.31
C SER A 529 -24.52 -9.35 0.81
N GLY A 530 -23.81 -10.39 0.38
CA GLY A 530 -23.38 -10.56 -1.00
C GLY A 530 -22.23 -9.65 -1.49
N SER A 531 -21.66 -8.80 -0.63
CA SER A 531 -20.55 -7.90 -1.02
C SER A 531 -19.22 -8.60 -1.28
N GLY A 532 -19.04 -9.84 -0.79
CA GLY A 532 -17.80 -10.61 -0.91
C GLY A 532 -17.09 -10.91 0.41
N LYS A 533 -17.68 -10.56 1.57
CA LYS A 533 -17.10 -10.84 2.91
C LYS A 533 -16.64 -12.28 3.08
N SER A 534 -17.54 -13.26 2.97
CA SER A 534 -17.22 -14.67 3.21
C SER A 534 -16.13 -15.19 2.25
N TYR A 535 -16.11 -14.72 1.00
CA TYR A 535 -15.06 -15.06 0.04
C TYR A 535 -13.69 -14.54 0.51
N ALA A 536 -13.62 -13.29 0.96
CA ALA A 536 -12.38 -12.71 1.47
C ALA A 536 -11.93 -13.34 2.79
N THR A 537 -12.86 -13.58 3.72
CA THR A 537 -12.55 -14.25 4.98
C THR A 537 -12.03 -15.67 4.73
N LYS A 538 -12.69 -16.47 3.89
CA LYS A 538 -12.22 -17.82 3.54
C LYS A 538 -10.83 -17.79 2.91
N THR A 539 -10.55 -16.81 2.04
CA THR A 539 -9.23 -16.59 1.44
C THR A 539 -8.17 -16.28 2.50
N ILE A 540 -8.46 -15.36 3.42
CA ILE A 540 -7.55 -15.00 4.51
C ILE A 540 -7.30 -16.20 5.43
N LEU A 541 -8.36 -16.93 5.82
CA LEU A 541 -8.26 -18.06 6.74
C LEU A 541 -7.51 -19.25 6.15
N ALA A 542 -7.73 -19.58 4.87
CA ALA A 542 -6.98 -20.63 4.19
C ALA A 542 -5.48 -20.30 4.16
N ASN A 543 -5.14 -19.05 3.85
CA ASN A 543 -3.75 -18.57 3.86
C ASN A 543 -3.13 -18.61 5.26
N LEU A 544 -3.85 -18.15 6.28
CA LEU A 544 -3.36 -18.15 7.66
C LEU A 544 -3.21 -19.57 8.21
N ALA A 545 -4.12 -20.47 7.89
CA ALA A 545 -4.01 -21.88 8.23
C ALA A 545 -2.80 -22.53 7.55
N ALA A 546 -2.54 -22.22 6.28
CA ALA A 546 -1.32 -22.66 5.60
C ALA A 546 -0.05 -22.15 6.31
N ASP A 547 -0.08 -20.96 6.90
CA ASP A 547 1.01 -20.36 7.68
C ASP A 547 1.08 -20.91 9.13
N ASN A 548 0.89 -22.22 9.29
CA ASN A 548 1.00 -22.94 10.56
C ASN A 548 0.15 -22.37 11.72
N SER A 549 -1.02 -21.79 11.42
CA SER A 549 -1.92 -21.25 12.45
C SER A 549 -2.93 -22.29 12.94
N LYS A 550 -3.35 -22.19 14.21
CA LYS A 550 -4.56 -22.82 14.74
C LYS A 550 -5.75 -21.89 14.50
N VAL A 551 -6.80 -22.36 13.83
CA VAL A 551 -7.97 -21.56 13.48
C VAL A 551 -9.21 -22.13 14.17
N PHE A 552 -9.92 -21.26 14.88
CA PHE A 552 -11.24 -21.53 15.45
C PHE A 552 -12.26 -20.60 14.83
N ILE A 553 -13.38 -21.13 14.36
CA ILE A 553 -14.45 -20.34 13.73
C ILE A 553 -15.75 -20.61 14.48
N LEU A 554 -16.42 -19.55 14.92
CA LEU A 554 -17.79 -19.58 15.41
C LEU A 554 -18.70 -19.23 14.24
N ASP A 555 -19.45 -20.23 13.76
CA ASP A 555 -20.21 -20.17 12.52
C ASP A 555 -21.71 -20.38 12.80
N PRO A 556 -22.53 -19.32 12.81
CA PRO A 556 -23.97 -19.43 13.02
C PRO A 556 -24.73 -19.92 11.78
N GLU A 557 -24.16 -19.82 10.58
CA GLU A 557 -24.84 -20.12 9.30
C GLU A 557 -24.32 -21.39 8.61
N ASN A 558 -23.28 -22.02 9.15
CA ASN A 558 -22.59 -23.19 8.59
C ASN A 558 -21.94 -22.92 7.22
N GLU A 559 -21.46 -21.69 6.98
CA GLU A 559 -20.80 -21.30 5.72
C GLU A 559 -19.38 -21.87 5.57
N TYR A 560 -18.69 -22.23 6.67
CA TYR A 560 -17.29 -22.68 6.63
C TYR A 560 -17.13 -24.20 6.58
N TYR A 561 -18.23 -24.97 6.55
CA TYR A 561 -18.20 -26.43 6.49
C TYR A 561 -17.30 -26.98 5.37
N GLY A 562 -17.45 -26.46 4.15
CA GLY A 562 -16.64 -26.89 3.00
C GLY A 562 -15.15 -26.62 3.19
N LEU A 563 -14.81 -25.42 3.69
CA LEU A 563 -13.42 -25.04 3.97
C LEU A 563 -12.82 -25.93 5.06
N ALA A 564 -13.55 -26.18 6.15
CA ALA A 564 -13.08 -27.03 7.23
C ALA A 564 -12.77 -28.45 6.75
N LYS A 565 -13.70 -29.04 5.98
CA LYS A 565 -13.53 -30.38 5.44
C LYS A 565 -12.32 -30.48 4.51
N ASN A 566 -12.16 -29.54 3.59
CA ASN A 566 -11.06 -29.53 2.63
C ASN A 566 -9.70 -29.21 3.28
N MET A 567 -9.71 -28.53 4.43
CA MET A 567 -8.52 -28.26 5.25
C MET A 567 -8.19 -29.41 6.23
N ASN A 568 -8.86 -30.57 6.13
CA ASN A 568 -8.75 -31.69 7.08
C ASN A 568 -9.00 -31.26 8.54
N GLY A 569 -9.91 -30.31 8.70
CA GLY A 569 -10.37 -29.79 9.98
C GLY A 569 -11.59 -30.52 10.51
N LYS A 570 -12.05 -30.05 11.67
CA LYS A 570 -13.17 -30.64 12.40
C LYS A 570 -14.33 -29.65 12.51
N VAL A 571 -15.53 -30.11 12.15
CA VAL A 571 -16.77 -29.34 12.38
C VAL A 571 -17.47 -29.95 13.59
N ILE A 572 -17.71 -29.11 14.60
CA ILE A 572 -18.38 -29.49 15.84
C ILE A 572 -19.74 -28.82 15.84
N ASP A 573 -20.80 -29.64 15.76
CA ASP A 573 -22.18 -29.15 15.90
C ASP A 573 -22.50 -28.95 17.38
N VAL A 574 -22.55 -27.69 17.78
CA VAL A 574 -22.71 -27.28 19.17
C VAL A 574 -24.14 -27.50 19.68
N GLY A 575 -25.12 -27.65 18.78
CA GLY A 575 -26.50 -27.99 19.13
C GLY A 575 -26.81 -29.49 19.12
N SER A 576 -25.89 -30.33 18.61
CA SER A 576 -26.05 -31.78 18.54
C SER A 576 -25.17 -32.48 19.58
N ALA A 577 -25.81 -33.16 20.52
CA ALA A 577 -25.19 -33.92 21.60
C ALA A 577 -24.34 -35.14 21.16
N THR A 578 -24.22 -35.38 19.86
CA THR A 578 -23.57 -36.56 19.28
C THR A 578 -22.06 -36.42 19.16
N GLN A 579 -21.54 -35.20 18.98
CA GLN A 579 -20.11 -34.91 18.90
C GLN A 579 -19.81 -33.56 19.57
N GLY A 580 -18.86 -33.54 20.52
CA GLY A 580 -18.39 -32.29 21.12
C GLY A 580 -19.22 -31.77 22.30
N ARG A 581 -19.72 -32.69 23.14
CA ARG A 581 -20.31 -32.34 24.45
C ARG A 581 -19.31 -31.55 25.29
N LEU A 582 -19.77 -30.42 25.85
CA LEU A 582 -19.02 -29.62 26.82
C LEU A 582 -19.68 -29.77 28.19
N ASN A 583 -18.91 -30.28 29.16
CA ASN A 583 -19.37 -30.41 30.53
C ASN A 583 -19.12 -29.09 31.28
N PRO A 584 -20.16 -28.39 31.79
CA PRO A 584 -19.98 -27.16 32.58
C PRO A 584 -19.15 -27.36 33.85
N PHE A 585 -19.16 -28.57 34.42
CA PHE A 585 -18.42 -28.90 35.63
C PHE A 585 -16.96 -29.31 35.37
N HIS A 586 -16.54 -29.37 34.10
CA HIS A 586 -15.14 -29.55 33.79
C HIS A 586 -14.39 -28.27 34.14
N ILE A 587 -13.50 -28.32 35.11
CA ILE A 587 -12.69 -27.15 35.50
C ILE A 587 -11.74 -26.84 34.37
N ILE A 588 -11.90 -25.65 33.81
CA ILE A 588 -11.05 -25.13 32.76
C ILE A 588 -10.16 -24.06 33.39
N THR A 589 -8.84 -24.27 33.34
CA THR A 589 -7.84 -23.31 33.83
C THR A 589 -8.11 -21.93 33.25
N SER A 590 -8.28 -20.96 34.14
CA SER A 590 -8.62 -19.59 33.80
C SER A 590 -7.35 -18.75 33.69
N LEU A 591 -7.38 -17.75 32.82
CA LEU A 591 -6.32 -16.75 32.77
C LEU A 591 -6.33 -15.85 34.02
N SER A 592 -5.38 -15.99 34.94
CA SER A 592 -5.07 -14.94 35.94
C SER A 592 -4.17 -13.86 35.31
N ASP A 593 -4.31 -12.61 35.79
CA ASP A 593 -3.56 -11.46 35.27
C ASP A 593 -2.16 -11.31 35.93
N ASP A 594 -1.83 -12.14 36.92
CA ASP A 594 -0.59 -12.05 37.70
C ASP A 594 0.54 -12.93 37.14
N GLU A 595 1.74 -12.36 37.03
CA GLU A 595 2.93 -12.91 36.36
C GLU A 595 3.67 -14.01 37.14
N GLU A 596 3.12 -14.51 38.26
CA GLU A 596 3.76 -15.51 39.11
C GLU A 596 3.16 -16.92 38.90
N GLU A 597 3.93 -17.80 38.24
CA GLU A 597 3.59 -19.22 37.94
C GLU A 597 3.30 -20.08 39.19
N THR A 598 3.56 -19.58 40.40
CA THR A 598 3.39 -20.33 41.65
C THR A 598 2.01 -20.20 42.30
N ASP A 599 1.19 -19.20 41.92
CA ASP A 599 -0.12 -18.94 42.55
C ASP A 599 -1.35 -19.34 41.68
N THR A 600 -1.12 -19.87 40.47
CA THR A 600 -2.17 -20.17 39.47
C THR A 600 -3.07 -21.36 39.79
N ILE A 601 -2.61 -22.30 40.63
CA ILE A 601 -3.38 -23.51 40.98
C ILE A 601 -4.57 -23.13 41.89
N ASN A 602 -4.32 -22.31 42.92
CA ASN A 602 -5.35 -21.88 43.88
C ASN A 602 -6.43 -20.96 43.26
N THR A 603 -6.12 -20.24 42.18
CA THR A 603 -7.05 -19.30 41.52
C THR A 603 -7.98 -19.98 40.50
N SER A 604 -7.61 -21.15 39.95
CA SER A 604 -8.37 -21.78 38.87
C SER A 604 -9.69 -22.38 39.35
N PHE A 605 -9.71 -23.04 40.51
CA PHE A 605 -10.94 -23.62 41.09
C PHE A 605 -11.94 -22.53 41.50
N SER A 606 -11.48 -21.48 42.18
CA SER A 606 -12.32 -20.37 42.62
C SER A 606 -12.92 -19.59 41.45
N THR A 607 -12.13 -19.33 40.39
CA THR A 607 -12.63 -18.68 39.16
C THR A 607 -13.66 -19.57 38.44
N HIS A 608 -13.49 -20.89 38.49
CA HIS A 608 -14.46 -21.82 37.91
C HIS A 608 -15.79 -21.84 38.66
N LEU A 609 -15.77 -21.75 40.00
CA LEU A 609 -17.00 -21.63 40.80
C LEU A 609 -17.75 -20.33 40.49
N GLN A 610 -17.05 -19.22 40.30
CA GLN A 610 -17.66 -17.95 39.86
C GLN A 610 -18.31 -18.10 38.47
N PHE A 611 -17.63 -18.76 37.54
CA PHE A 611 -18.19 -19.08 36.23
C PHE A 611 -19.45 -19.96 36.34
N LEU A 612 -19.45 -20.96 37.22
CA LEU A 612 -20.63 -21.82 37.44
C LEU A 612 -21.81 -21.03 38.01
N GLU A 613 -21.57 -20.07 38.90
CA GLU A 613 -22.64 -19.19 39.38
C GLU A 613 -23.28 -18.39 38.23
N GLU A 614 -22.47 -17.79 37.35
CA GLU A 614 -22.95 -17.09 36.15
C GLU A 614 -23.72 -18.04 35.22
N PHE A 615 -23.19 -19.24 35.01
CA PHE A 615 -23.83 -20.28 34.21
C PHE A 615 -25.18 -20.70 34.81
N TYR A 616 -25.29 -20.85 36.13
CA TYR A 616 -26.55 -21.14 36.81
C TYR A 616 -27.57 -20.01 36.66
N ARG A 617 -27.15 -18.75 36.83
CA ARG A 617 -28.02 -17.59 36.60
C ARG A 617 -28.56 -17.55 35.17
N GLN A 618 -27.75 -17.98 34.20
CA GLN A 618 -28.16 -18.06 32.80
C GLN A 618 -29.18 -19.18 32.57
N ILE A 619 -28.94 -20.41 33.03
CA ILE A 619 -29.80 -21.56 32.72
C ILE A 619 -31.08 -21.61 33.59
N LEU A 620 -31.08 -20.92 34.73
CA LEU A 620 -32.18 -20.88 35.72
C LEU A 620 -32.78 -19.46 35.83
N PRO A 621 -33.50 -18.98 34.80
CA PRO A 621 -34.09 -17.65 34.83
C PRO A 621 -35.12 -17.52 35.96
N GLY A 622 -34.92 -16.53 36.83
CA GLY A 622 -35.82 -16.27 37.96
C GLY A 622 -35.60 -17.14 39.19
N ILE A 623 -34.44 -17.81 39.32
CA ILE A 623 -34.06 -18.47 40.57
C ILE A 623 -33.92 -17.45 41.71
N GLU A 624 -34.46 -17.78 42.89
CA GLU A 624 -34.32 -16.96 44.09
C GLU A 624 -32.88 -16.99 44.63
N SER A 625 -32.44 -15.90 45.27
CA SER A 625 -31.07 -15.76 45.78
C SER A 625 -30.73 -16.86 46.78
N ASP A 626 -31.66 -17.21 47.66
CA ASP A 626 -31.44 -18.24 48.67
C ASP A 626 -31.26 -19.62 48.02
N ALA A 627 -32.12 -19.97 47.04
CA ALA A 627 -32.01 -21.23 46.31
C ALA A 627 -30.71 -21.33 45.50
N LEU A 628 -30.24 -20.22 44.91
CA LEU A 628 -28.95 -20.17 44.21
C LEU A 628 -27.78 -20.40 45.17
N GLU A 629 -27.83 -19.82 46.37
CA GLU A 629 -26.79 -20.03 47.38
C GLU A 629 -26.74 -21.48 47.88
N TYR A 630 -27.91 -22.12 48.06
CA TYR A 630 -27.98 -23.57 48.32
C TYR A 630 -27.33 -24.36 47.18
N LEU A 631 -27.59 -24.00 45.92
CA LEU A 631 -27.01 -24.67 44.75
C LEU A 631 -25.48 -24.53 44.71
N ASN A 632 -24.94 -23.34 44.99
CA ASN A 632 -23.49 -23.10 45.06
C ASN A 632 -22.84 -23.97 46.15
N ASN A 633 -23.42 -24.01 47.35
CA ASN A 633 -22.91 -24.85 48.45
C ASN A 633 -22.97 -26.36 48.14
N ILE A 634 -24.00 -26.83 47.45
CA ILE A 634 -24.09 -28.23 47.00
C ILE A 634 -23.04 -28.52 45.92
N THR A 635 -22.79 -27.55 45.03
CA THR A 635 -21.79 -27.67 43.96
C THR A 635 -20.39 -27.88 44.54
N VAL A 636 -20.01 -27.14 45.59
CA VAL A 636 -18.73 -27.33 46.30
C VAL A 636 -18.65 -28.74 46.89
N ARG A 637 -19.68 -29.17 47.64
CA ARG A 637 -19.72 -30.52 48.22
C ARG A 637 -19.69 -31.65 47.18
N MET A 638 -20.19 -31.38 45.97
CA MET A 638 -20.14 -32.32 44.85
C MET A 638 -18.71 -32.49 44.33
N TYR A 639 -17.92 -31.41 44.22
CA TYR A 639 -16.49 -31.50 43.88
C TYR A 639 -15.69 -32.18 44.99
N ASP A 640 -15.95 -31.86 46.27
CA ASP A 640 -15.30 -32.50 47.42
C ASP A 640 -15.51 -34.03 47.39
N ALA A 641 -16.72 -34.48 47.03
CA ALA A 641 -17.05 -35.90 46.93
C ALA A 641 -16.29 -36.64 45.81
N LYS A 642 -15.78 -35.91 44.80
CA LYS A 642 -14.90 -36.42 43.75
C LYS A 642 -13.41 -36.22 44.08
N GLY A 643 -13.10 -35.66 45.25
CA GLY A 643 -11.72 -35.36 45.67
C GLY A 643 -11.09 -34.20 44.91
N ILE A 644 -11.89 -33.25 44.44
CA ILE A 644 -11.44 -32.07 43.70
C ILE A 644 -11.65 -30.84 44.60
N ASP A 645 -10.56 -30.17 44.93
CA ASP A 645 -10.53 -28.96 45.75
C ASP A 645 -9.56 -27.90 45.17
N ALA A 646 -9.29 -26.84 45.93
CA ALA A 646 -8.40 -25.75 45.51
C ALA A 646 -6.92 -26.16 45.39
N GLU A 647 -6.49 -27.22 46.06
CA GLU A 647 -5.09 -27.70 46.05
C GLU A 647 -4.86 -28.83 45.02
N THR A 648 -5.93 -29.26 44.34
CA THR A 648 -5.88 -30.39 43.42
C THR A 648 -5.13 -30.04 42.13
N ASP A 649 -4.18 -30.88 41.75
CA ASP A 649 -3.44 -30.76 40.49
C ASP A 649 -4.29 -31.20 39.30
N LEU A 650 -4.95 -30.22 38.67
CA LEU A 650 -5.85 -30.40 37.53
C LEU A 650 -5.19 -31.06 36.31
N SER A 651 -3.85 -31.03 36.20
CA SER A 651 -3.13 -31.60 35.05
C SER A 651 -3.19 -33.13 34.99
N LYS A 652 -3.53 -33.78 36.11
CA LYS A 652 -3.60 -35.25 36.24
C LYS A 652 -5.01 -35.81 36.05
N LEU A 653 -6.02 -34.94 35.96
CA LEU A 653 -7.42 -35.32 35.82
C LEU A 653 -7.80 -35.44 34.34
N SER A 654 -8.58 -36.47 34.03
CA SER A 654 -9.22 -36.66 32.73
C SER A 654 -10.64 -36.06 32.72
N ALA A 655 -11.23 -35.91 31.54
CA ALA A 655 -12.59 -35.40 31.40
C ALA A 655 -13.66 -36.24 32.11
N GLU A 656 -13.36 -37.50 32.42
CA GLU A 656 -14.25 -38.46 33.11
C GLU A 656 -14.24 -38.30 34.64
N ASP A 657 -13.20 -37.67 35.19
CA ASP A 657 -13.05 -37.49 36.64
C ASP A 657 -13.93 -36.34 37.18
N TYR A 658 -14.39 -35.46 36.29
CA TYR A 658 -15.21 -34.31 36.65
C TYR A 658 -16.69 -34.68 36.88
N PRO A 659 -17.38 -33.98 37.81
CA PRO A 659 -18.81 -34.21 38.06
C PRO A 659 -19.69 -33.95 36.83
N ILE A 660 -20.91 -34.52 36.83
CA ILE A 660 -21.94 -34.24 35.81
C ILE A 660 -23.27 -33.83 36.45
N PHE A 661 -24.26 -33.46 35.64
CA PHE A 661 -25.59 -33.05 36.14
C PHE A 661 -26.31 -34.16 36.93
N ASP A 662 -26.06 -35.43 36.62
CA ASP A 662 -26.57 -36.54 37.43
C ASP A 662 -25.96 -36.56 38.84
N ASP A 663 -24.65 -36.32 38.98
CA ASP A 663 -24.01 -36.23 40.30
C ASP A 663 -24.63 -35.09 41.12
N LEU A 664 -24.88 -33.94 40.49
CA LEU A 664 -25.52 -32.79 41.12
C LEU A 664 -26.97 -33.11 41.52
N TYR A 665 -27.75 -33.74 40.65
CA TYR A 665 -29.13 -34.14 40.92
C TYR A 665 -29.21 -35.11 42.11
N ASP A 666 -28.35 -36.13 42.13
CA ASP A 666 -28.30 -37.12 43.20
C ASP A 666 -27.91 -36.48 44.55
N LYS A 667 -27.01 -35.49 44.55
CA LYS A 667 -26.69 -34.76 45.78
C LYS A 667 -27.84 -33.90 46.28
N ILE A 668 -28.52 -33.17 45.40
CA ILE A 668 -29.71 -32.39 45.78
C ILE A 668 -30.82 -33.33 46.31
N LEU A 669 -31.02 -34.49 45.68
CA LEU A 669 -32.02 -35.46 46.11
C LEU A 669 -31.71 -36.05 47.50
N ASN A 670 -30.45 -36.41 47.75
CA ASN A 670 -30.01 -36.87 49.08
C ASN A 670 -30.20 -35.79 50.15
N ASP A 671 -29.80 -34.55 49.88
CA ASP A 671 -29.99 -33.44 50.82
C ASP A 671 -31.48 -33.15 51.07
N TYR A 672 -32.34 -33.29 50.05
CA TYR A 672 -33.79 -33.15 50.18
C TYR A 672 -34.40 -34.21 51.09
N GLN A 673 -33.91 -35.46 51.00
CA GLN A 673 -34.35 -36.58 51.83
C GLN A 673 -33.86 -36.46 53.28
N MET A 674 -32.65 -35.96 53.50
CA MET A 674 -32.05 -35.82 54.84
C MET A 674 -32.47 -34.53 55.56
N SER A 675 -32.94 -33.51 54.84
CA SER A 675 -33.37 -32.26 55.47
C SER A 675 -34.61 -32.46 56.35
N SER A 676 -34.59 -31.84 57.54
CA SER A 676 -35.73 -31.80 58.47
C SER A 676 -36.42 -30.43 58.48
N SER A 677 -35.84 -29.41 57.86
CA SER A 677 -36.41 -28.05 57.84
C SER A 677 -37.34 -27.84 56.65
N GLU A 678 -38.51 -27.26 56.91
CA GLU A 678 -39.54 -27.03 55.88
C GLU A 678 -39.07 -26.03 54.81
N TYR A 679 -38.41 -24.95 55.24
CA TYR A 679 -37.80 -23.94 54.37
C TYR A 679 -36.67 -24.50 53.48
N GLY A 680 -35.79 -25.36 54.03
CA GLY A 680 -34.73 -26.00 53.24
C GLY A 680 -35.28 -26.98 52.21
N LYS A 681 -36.35 -27.72 52.56
CA LYS A 681 -37.04 -28.62 51.62
C LYS A 681 -37.68 -27.88 50.47
N GLU A 682 -38.24 -26.69 50.69
CA GLU A 682 -38.87 -25.90 49.64
C GLU A 682 -37.85 -25.44 48.58
N ASN A 683 -36.71 -24.88 49.03
CA ASN A 683 -35.62 -24.50 48.14
C ASN A 683 -35.03 -25.69 47.37
N LEU A 684 -34.76 -26.81 48.05
CA LEU A 684 -34.25 -28.03 47.42
C LEU A 684 -35.25 -28.63 46.43
N ARG A 685 -36.56 -28.54 46.69
CA ARG A 685 -37.61 -28.98 45.76
C ARG A 685 -37.61 -28.12 44.49
N VAL A 686 -37.44 -26.81 44.62
CA VAL A 686 -37.31 -25.90 43.48
C VAL A 686 -36.08 -26.28 42.64
N LEU A 687 -34.93 -26.53 43.29
CA LEU A 687 -33.71 -26.97 42.62
C LEU A 687 -33.89 -28.31 41.88
N LEU A 688 -34.53 -29.31 42.50
CA LEU A 688 -34.81 -30.60 41.84
C LEU A 688 -35.64 -30.43 40.56
N ASN A 689 -36.65 -29.57 40.57
CA ASN A 689 -37.47 -29.29 39.38
C ASN A 689 -36.70 -28.58 38.27
N TYR A 690 -35.73 -27.74 38.62
CA TYR A 690 -34.89 -27.05 37.66
C TYR A 690 -33.82 -27.97 37.08
N ILE A 691 -33.08 -28.69 37.93
CA ILE A 691 -31.93 -29.53 37.55
C ILE A 691 -32.39 -30.82 36.84
N SER A 692 -33.56 -31.38 37.17
CA SER A 692 -34.13 -32.55 36.46
C SER A 692 -34.28 -32.37 34.94
N LYS A 693 -34.33 -31.13 34.44
CA LYS A 693 -34.34 -30.83 33.00
C LYS A 693 -33.02 -31.22 32.32
N PHE A 694 -31.92 -31.20 33.08
CA PHE A 694 -30.55 -31.46 32.62
C PHE A 694 -30.02 -32.84 33.07
N ALA A 695 -30.58 -33.43 34.12
CA ALA A 695 -30.27 -34.81 34.52
C ALA A 695 -30.87 -35.85 33.55
N THR A 696 -30.41 -37.11 33.64
CA THR A 696 -30.83 -38.23 32.78
C THR A 696 -32.36 -38.39 32.73
N GLY A 697 -32.92 -38.43 31.51
CA GLY A 697 -34.36 -38.43 31.26
C GLY A 697 -34.98 -37.04 31.07
N GLY A 698 -34.22 -35.98 31.36
CA GLY A 698 -34.59 -34.59 31.09
C GLY A 698 -34.43 -34.19 29.62
N ARG A 699 -35.24 -33.20 29.19
CA ARG A 699 -35.27 -32.69 27.80
C ARG A 699 -33.96 -32.11 27.28
N ASN A 700 -33.05 -31.68 28.17
CA ASN A 700 -31.76 -31.06 27.81
C ASN A 700 -30.55 -31.92 28.24
N SER A 701 -30.78 -33.14 28.73
CA SER A 701 -29.73 -34.00 29.28
C SER A 701 -28.59 -34.28 28.32
N LEU A 702 -28.94 -34.46 27.05
CA LEU A 702 -28.00 -34.76 25.97
C LEU A 702 -26.92 -33.65 25.79
N LEU A 703 -27.22 -32.38 26.11
CA LEU A 703 -26.32 -31.25 25.87
C LEU A 703 -25.11 -31.22 26.81
N TRP A 704 -25.32 -31.44 28.11
CA TRP A 704 -24.29 -31.20 29.14
C TRP A 704 -24.08 -32.39 30.09
N ASN A 705 -24.97 -33.37 30.13
CA ASN A 705 -24.90 -34.45 31.10
C ASN A 705 -23.97 -35.57 30.61
N GLY A 706 -22.68 -35.40 30.85
CA GLY A 706 -21.64 -36.38 30.55
C GLY A 706 -20.26 -35.73 30.47
N PRO A 707 -19.19 -36.52 30.36
CA PRO A 707 -17.84 -35.99 30.24
C PRO A 707 -17.67 -35.15 28.97
N SER A 708 -16.75 -34.19 29.01
CA SER A 708 -16.42 -33.38 27.84
C SER A 708 -15.81 -34.28 26.75
N SER A 709 -16.32 -34.19 25.53
CA SER A 709 -15.90 -35.06 24.39
C SER A 709 -15.26 -34.29 23.23
N ILE A 710 -15.03 -32.98 23.38
CA ILE A 710 -14.29 -32.20 22.39
C ILE A 710 -12.81 -32.61 22.41
N SER A 711 -12.34 -33.21 21.33
CA SER A 711 -10.90 -33.33 21.01
C SER A 711 -10.51 -32.31 19.93
N THR A 712 -9.30 -31.76 20.05
CA THR A 712 -8.72 -30.71 19.19
C THR A 712 -7.36 -31.07 18.63
N ASP A 713 -7.25 -32.32 18.18
CA ASP A 713 -6.04 -32.78 17.51
C ASP A 713 -5.86 -32.04 16.18
N GLU A 714 -6.96 -31.64 15.55
CA GLU A 714 -6.98 -30.84 14.34
C GLU A 714 -6.75 -29.35 14.62
N ASN A 715 -6.11 -28.67 13.66
CA ASN A 715 -5.74 -27.28 13.83
C ASN A 715 -6.66 -26.29 13.10
N PHE A 716 -7.75 -26.80 12.49
CA PHE A 716 -8.81 -26.01 11.87
C PHE A 716 -10.16 -26.51 12.38
N ILE A 717 -10.81 -25.75 13.27
CA ILE A 717 -12.02 -26.17 13.97
C ILE A 717 -13.14 -25.17 13.73
N VAL A 718 -14.32 -25.66 13.36
CA VAL A 718 -15.53 -24.86 13.15
C VAL A 718 -16.61 -25.29 14.14
N PHE A 719 -17.04 -24.35 14.98
CA PHE A 719 -18.20 -24.48 15.84
C PHE A 719 -19.45 -24.06 15.10
N ASN A 720 -20.27 -25.03 14.71
CA ASN A 720 -21.54 -24.77 14.04
C ASN A 720 -22.64 -24.51 15.08
N PHE A 721 -23.22 -23.31 15.05
CA PHE A 721 -24.31 -22.88 15.94
C PHE A 721 -25.69 -22.88 15.27
N GLN A 722 -25.80 -23.25 13.99
CA GLN A 722 -27.03 -23.18 13.20
C GLN A 722 -28.19 -23.95 13.85
N SER A 723 -27.92 -25.20 14.26
CA SER A 723 -28.90 -26.08 14.92
C SER A 723 -29.41 -25.49 16.24
N LEU A 724 -28.51 -24.86 17.00
CA LEU A 724 -28.77 -24.28 18.31
C LEU A 724 -29.57 -22.98 18.22
N LEU A 725 -29.26 -22.11 17.24
CA LEU A 725 -30.00 -20.87 17.00
C LEU A 725 -31.38 -21.14 16.39
N ALA A 726 -31.53 -22.18 15.56
CA ALA A 726 -32.81 -22.58 14.98
C ALA A 726 -33.84 -23.02 16.03
N ASN A 727 -33.39 -23.58 17.16
CA ASN A 727 -34.25 -24.09 18.24
C ASN A 727 -34.96 -22.98 19.06
N LYS A 728 -34.68 -21.69 18.80
CA LYS A 728 -35.29 -20.49 19.43
C LYS A 728 -35.27 -20.47 20.97
N ASN A 729 -34.40 -21.24 21.60
CA ASN A 729 -34.23 -21.24 23.05
C ASN A 729 -33.00 -20.40 23.45
N ASN A 730 -33.17 -19.08 23.46
CA ASN A 730 -32.09 -18.13 23.72
C ASN A 730 -31.34 -18.41 25.02
N THR A 731 -32.02 -18.93 26.04
CA THR A 731 -31.41 -19.27 27.34
C THR A 731 -30.35 -20.36 27.21
N ILE A 732 -30.67 -21.46 26.53
CA ILE A 732 -29.73 -22.57 26.30
C ILE A 732 -28.64 -22.14 25.32
N ALA A 733 -29.01 -21.39 24.28
CA ALA A 733 -28.07 -20.90 23.29
C ALA A 733 -26.95 -20.06 23.93
N ASN A 734 -27.31 -19.12 24.79
CA ASN A 734 -26.36 -18.26 25.50
C ASN A 734 -25.49 -19.05 26.50
N ALA A 735 -26.07 -20.03 27.20
CA ALA A 735 -25.33 -20.89 28.12
C ALA A 735 -24.32 -21.80 27.40
N GLN A 736 -24.71 -22.35 26.25
CA GLN A 736 -23.81 -23.14 25.42
C GLN A 736 -22.70 -22.28 24.82
N MET A 737 -23.03 -21.06 24.39
CA MET A 737 -22.05 -20.08 23.93
C MET A 737 -21.01 -19.82 25.02
N LEU A 738 -21.44 -19.53 26.25
CA LEU A 738 -20.57 -19.34 27.41
C LEU A 738 -19.55 -20.48 27.57
N LEU A 739 -19.98 -21.73 27.45
CA LEU A 739 -19.10 -22.90 27.55
C LEU A 739 -18.08 -22.94 26.40
N VAL A 740 -18.50 -22.70 25.16
CA VAL A 740 -17.60 -22.68 24.00
C VAL A 740 -16.57 -21.57 24.14
N LEU A 741 -16.99 -20.37 24.56
CA LEU A 741 -16.10 -19.22 24.76
C LEU A 741 -15.09 -19.47 25.88
N LYS A 742 -15.54 -20.01 27.02
CA LYS A 742 -14.66 -20.40 28.14
C LYS A 742 -13.64 -21.45 27.72
N TRP A 743 -14.07 -22.42 26.91
CA TRP A 743 -13.21 -23.45 26.38
C TRP A 743 -12.20 -22.90 25.36
N LEU A 744 -12.60 -21.95 24.50
CA LEU A 744 -11.72 -21.27 23.56
C LEU A 744 -10.61 -20.50 24.27
N ASP A 745 -10.91 -19.82 25.37
CA ASP A 745 -9.91 -19.13 26.20
C ASP A 745 -8.80 -20.09 26.64
N ASN A 746 -9.15 -21.31 27.04
CA ASN A 746 -8.18 -22.32 27.45
C ASN A 746 -7.30 -22.82 26.30
N GLU A 747 -7.89 -23.00 25.11
CA GLU A 747 -7.09 -23.36 23.94
C GLU A 747 -6.10 -22.26 23.55
N VAL A 748 -6.46 -20.99 23.78
CA VAL A 748 -5.54 -19.85 23.61
C VAL A 748 -4.36 -19.92 24.59
N ILE A 749 -4.60 -20.30 25.85
CA ILE A 749 -3.56 -20.51 26.86
C ILE A 749 -2.62 -21.64 26.46
N LYS A 750 -3.17 -22.82 26.13
CA LYS A 750 -2.37 -23.99 25.77
C LYS A 750 -1.44 -23.71 24.59
N ASN A 751 -1.88 -22.89 23.63
CA ASN A 751 -1.05 -22.49 22.50
C ASN A 751 0.16 -21.63 22.93
N ARG A 752 0.01 -20.77 23.96
CA ARG A 752 1.14 -20.04 24.56
C ARG A 752 2.12 -20.99 25.24
N ASP A 753 1.62 -21.87 26.10
CA ASP A 753 2.48 -22.79 26.86
C ASP A 753 3.27 -23.69 25.91
N TYR A 754 2.64 -24.09 24.80
CA TYR A 754 3.30 -24.77 23.69
C TYR A 754 4.44 -23.92 23.09
N ASN A 755 4.16 -22.67 22.70
CA ASN A 755 5.17 -21.78 22.11
C ASN A 755 6.38 -21.58 23.03
N ILE A 756 6.14 -21.44 24.34
CA ILE A 756 7.20 -21.33 25.36
C ILE A 756 7.99 -22.63 25.44
N ARG A 757 7.31 -23.79 25.53
CA ARG A 757 7.93 -25.10 25.74
C ARG A 757 8.82 -25.53 24.58
N TYR A 758 8.41 -25.25 23.35
CA TYR A 758 9.10 -25.71 22.14
C TYR A 758 9.85 -24.60 21.40
N GLY A 759 9.88 -23.37 21.95
CA GLY A 759 10.48 -22.21 21.28
C GLY A 759 9.83 -21.88 19.93
N ALA A 760 8.56 -22.27 19.75
CA ALA A 760 7.81 -22.10 18.53
C ALA A 760 7.04 -20.77 18.50
N SER A 761 6.60 -20.35 17.33
CA SER A 761 5.80 -19.14 17.13
C SER A 761 4.45 -19.43 16.49
N ARG A 762 3.78 -20.49 16.96
CA ARG A 762 2.48 -20.91 16.44
C ARG A 762 1.41 -19.87 16.72
N LYS A 763 0.70 -19.46 15.68
CA LYS A 763 -0.35 -18.43 15.75
C LYS A 763 -1.71 -19.05 16.07
N ILE A 764 -2.57 -18.30 16.77
CA ILE A 764 -3.94 -18.70 17.07
C ILE A 764 -4.94 -17.66 16.57
N ILE A 765 -5.96 -18.11 15.84
CA ILE A 765 -6.93 -17.24 15.19
C ILE A 765 -8.32 -17.65 15.67
N VAL A 766 -9.06 -16.68 16.20
CA VAL A 766 -10.44 -16.87 16.63
C VAL A 766 -11.33 -15.98 15.76
N VAL A 767 -12.19 -16.61 14.98
CA VAL A 767 -13.11 -15.96 14.04
C VAL A 767 -14.50 -16.03 14.60
N ILE A 768 -15.17 -14.89 14.67
CA ILE A 768 -16.55 -14.78 15.11
C ILE A 768 -17.34 -14.25 13.91
N ASP A 769 -18.02 -15.16 13.22
CA ASP A 769 -18.85 -14.80 12.08
C ASP A 769 -20.25 -14.38 12.52
N GLU A 770 -20.83 -13.45 11.77
CA GLU A 770 -22.06 -12.74 12.12
C GLU A 770 -22.15 -12.36 13.60
N ALA A 771 -21.14 -11.63 14.08
CA ALA A 771 -21.01 -11.28 15.48
C ALA A 771 -22.24 -10.57 16.07
N HIS A 772 -23.04 -9.89 15.24
CA HIS A 772 -24.32 -9.28 15.62
C HIS A 772 -25.35 -10.29 16.16
N VAL A 773 -25.32 -11.55 15.71
CA VAL A 773 -26.21 -12.63 16.16
C VAL A 773 -25.96 -12.98 17.63
N PHE A 774 -24.74 -12.73 18.11
CA PHE A 774 -24.34 -13.03 19.49
C PHE A 774 -24.54 -11.84 20.45
N ILE A 775 -24.96 -10.68 19.95
CA ILE A 775 -25.16 -9.47 20.76
C ILE A 775 -26.62 -9.41 21.22
N ASP A 776 -26.89 -9.82 22.46
CA ASP A 776 -28.18 -9.61 23.13
C ASP A 776 -28.06 -8.48 24.16
N SER A 777 -28.98 -7.52 24.10
CA SER A 777 -29.08 -6.41 25.06
C SER A 777 -29.38 -6.88 26.49
N LYS A 778 -29.95 -8.07 26.67
CA LYS A 778 -30.29 -8.64 27.99
C LYS A 778 -29.11 -9.36 28.64
N PHE A 779 -28.16 -9.85 27.85
CA PHE A 779 -27.01 -10.64 28.32
C PHE A 779 -25.77 -10.32 27.47
N PRO A 780 -24.98 -9.29 27.81
CA PRO A 780 -23.84 -8.83 27.01
C PRO A 780 -22.61 -9.74 27.10
N ILE A 781 -22.76 -11.01 27.51
CA ILE A 781 -21.63 -11.85 27.92
C ILE A 781 -20.72 -12.19 26.73
N ALA A 782 -21.29 -12.50 25.56
CA ALA A 782 -20.52 -12.70 24.35
C ALA A 782 -19.76 -11.43 23.93
N LEU A 783 -20.35 -10.24 24.14
CA LEU A 783 -19.72 -8.96 23.88
C LEU A 783 -18.55 -8.69 24.83
N ASP A 784 -18.73 -8.99 26.12
CA ASP A 784 -17.68 -8.86 27.12
C ASP A 784 -16.51 -9.82 26.84
N PHE A 785 -16.81 -11.06 26.46
CA PHE A 785 -15.79 -12.00 26.00
C PHE A 785 -15.03 -11.45 24.78
N MET A 786 -15.74 -11.00 23.73
CA MET A 786 -15.12 -10.44 22.53
C MET A 786 -14.19 -9.28 22.87
N TYR A 787 -14.59 -8.41 23.80
CA TYR A 787 -13.79 -7.29 24.26
C TYR A 787 -12.55 -7.72 25.04
N GLN A 788 -12.67 -8.69 25.94
CA GLN A 788 -11.54 -9.21 26.69
C GLN A 788 -10.55 -9.96 25.80
N LEU A 789 -11.06 -10.80 24.89
CA LEU A 789 -10.24 -11.51 23.91
C LEU A 789 -9.45 -10.53 23.04
N ALA A 790 -10.10 -9.47 22.52
CA ALA A 790 -9.44 -8.47 21.67
C ALA A 790 -8.23 -7.83 22.34
N LYS A 791 -8.30 -7.56 23.65
CA LYS A 791 -7.20 -6.97 24.42
C LYS A 791 -6.07 -7.95 24.72
N ARG A 792 -6.40 -9.22 24.95
CA ARG A 792 -5.48 -10.21 25.51
C ARG A 792 -4.83 -11.10 24.45
N ILE A 793 -5.54 -11.41 23.37
CA ILE A 793 -5.10 -12.35 22.32
C ILE A 793 -3.75 -11.96 21.70
N ARG A 794 -3.42 -10.66 21.69
CA ARG A 794 -2.11 -10.14 21.27
C ARG A 794 -0.94 -10.74 22.07
N LYS A 795 -1.10 -10.95 23.39
CA LYS A 795 -0.06 -11.54 24.26
C LYS A 795 0.27 -12.99 23.87
N TYR A 796 -0.65 -13.66 23.18
CA TYR A 796 -0.57 -15.08 22.81
C TYR A 796 -0.21 -15.29 21.34
N ASN A 797 0.34 -14.26 20.69
CA ASN A 797 0.60 -14.25 19.24
C ASN A 797 -0.65 -14.64 18.43
N GLY A 798 -1.81 -14.18 18.88
CA GLY A 798 -3.09 -14.50 18.26
C GLY A 798 -3.79 -13.31 17.63
N MET A 799 -4.89 -13.63 16.95
CA MET A 799 -5.69 -12.71 16.14
C MET A 799 -7.17 -13.01 16.35
N GLN A 800 -7.94 -11.99 16.72
CA GLN A 800 -9.40 -12.07 16.67
C GLN A 800 -9.89 -11.48 15.36
N ILE A 801 -10.80 -12.18 14.69
CA ILE A 801 -11.48 -11.70 13.48
C ILE A 801 -12.97 -11.59 13.77
N ILE A 802 -13.51 -10.39 13.65
CA ILE A 802 -14.93 -10.12 13.86
C ILE A 802 -15.56 -9.80 12.52
N ILE A 803 -16.62 -10.51 12.16
CA ILE A 803 -17.31 -10.32 10.89
C ILE A 803 -18.74 -9.91 11.18
N THR A 804 -19.22 -8.85 10.52
CA THR A 804 -20.60 -8.38 10.70
C THR A 804 -21.18 -7.77 9.43
N GLN A 805 -22.47 -8.06 9.20
CA GLN A 805 -23.28 -7.41 8.18
C GLN A 805 -23.96 -6.13 8.65
N ASN A 806 -24.53 -6.16 9.87
CA ASN A 806 -25.34 -5.09 10.39
C ASN A 806 -24.55 -4.25 11.39
N ILE A 807 -24.22 -3.03 11.00
CA ILE A 807 -23.49 -2.09 11.85
C ILE A 807 -24.42 -1.50 12.91
N ALA A 808 -25.71 -1.33 12.60
CA ALA A 808 -26.67 -0.69 13.50
C ALA A 808 -26.83 -1.44 14.84
N ASP A 809 -26.72 -2.77 14.83
CA ASP A 809 -26.83 -3.61 16.04
C ASP A 809 -25.67 -3.35 17.02
N PHE A 810 -24.52 -2.89 16.52
CA PHE A 810 -23.38 -2.49 17.34
C PHE A 810 -23.53 -1.07 17.92
N VAL A 811 -24.45 -0.26 17.37
CA VAL A 811 -24.65 1.16 17.68
C VAL A 811 -25.89 1.40 18.56
N GLY A 812 -26.50 0.34 19.11
CA GLY A 812 -27.74 0.38 19.90
C GLY A 812 -27.72 1.27 21.15
N THR A 813 -27.66 0.68 22.36
CA THR A 813 -27.61 1.44 23.62
C THR A 813 -26.23 2.06 23.85
N GLU A 814 -26.12 3.16 24.61
CA GLU A 814 -24.83 3.83 24.87
C GLU A 814 -23.74 2.89 25.43
N GLU A 815 -24.13 1.90 26.26
CA GLU A 815 -23.19 0.92 26.81
C GLU A 815 -22.68 -0.06 25.74
N LEU A 816 -23.58 -0.55 24.88
CA LEU A 816 -23.21 -1.40 23.73
C LEU A 816 -22.30 -0.64 22.78
N VAL A 817 -22.63 0.61 22.44
CA VAL A 817 -21.79 1.49 21.61
C VAL A 817 -20.39 1.62 22.20
N ARG A 818 -20.27 1.85 23.52
CA ARG A 818 -18.96 2.00 24.17
C ARG A 818 -18.11 0.74 24.02
N LYS A 819 -18.68 -0.45 24.27
CA LYS A 819 -17.95 -1.73 24.19
C LYS A 819 -17.66 -2.10 22.73
N SER A 820 -18.64 -2.00 21.84
CA SER A 820 -18.52 -2.24 20.40
C SER A 820 -17.44 -1.36 19.75
N SER A 821 -17.47 -0.05 20.01
CA SER A 821 -16.44 0.87 19.53
C SER A 821 -15.06 0.54 20.10
N ALA A 822 -14.98 0.08 21.35
CA ALA A 822 -13.71 -0.33 21.94
C ALA A 822 -13.15 -1.62 21.32
N ILE A 823 -14.00 -2.56 20.91
CA ILE A 823 -13.62 -3.77 20.17
C ILE A 823 -13.07 -3.39 18.79
N ILE A 824 -13.76 -2.52 18.05
CA ILE A 824 -13.31 -2.07 16.73
C ILE A 824 -12.01 -1.27 16.84
N ASN A 825 -11.88 -0.40 17.84
CA ASN A 825 -10.62 0.31 18.13
C ASN A 825 -9.48 -0.62 18.51
N ALA A 826 -9.79 -1.80 19.06
CA ALA A 826 -8.81 -2.84 19.35
C ALA A 826 -8.43 -3.65 18.10
N CYS A 827 -9.12 -3.47 16.96
CA CYS A 827 -8.78 -4.08 15.68
C CYS A 827 -7.78 -3.20 14.92
N GLN A 828 -6.62 -3.76 14.58
CA GLN A 828 -5.63 -3.10 13.74
C GLN A 828 -6.07 -3.07 12.27
N TYR A 829 -6.62 -4.18 11.80
CA TYR A 829 -7.00 -4.38 10.41
C TYR A 829 -8.51 -4.19 10.25
N SER A 830 -8.94 -3.41 9.27
CA SER A 830 -10.36 -3.29 8.91
C SER A 830 -10.55 -3.57 7.43
N PHE A 831 -11.42 -4.51 7.09
CA PHE A 831 -11.81 -4.80 5.71
C PHE A 831 -13.27 -4.37 5.53
N ILE A 832 -13.46 -3.22 4.90
CA ILE A 832 -14.77 -2.59 4.72
C ILE A 832 -15.19 -2.80 3.26
N PHE A 833 -16.10 -3.73 3.04
CA PHE A 833 -16.73 -3.96 1.74
C PHE A 833 -17.84 -2.94 1.48
N SER A 834 -18.43 -2.97 0.28
CA SER A 834 -19.54 -2.10 -0.08
C SER A 834 -20.65 -2.09 0.97
N LEU A 835 -21.06 -0.90 1.41
CA LEU A 835 -22.14 -0.67 2.37
C LEU A 835 -23.33 0.01 1.71
N ALA A 836 -24.51 -0.05 2.34
CA ALA A 836 -25.61 0.81 1.94
C ALA A 836 -25.35 2.24 2.44
N PRO A 837 -25.88 3.28 1.77
CA PRO A 837 -25.68 4.67 2.20
C PRO A 837 -26.13 4.95 3.64
N ASN A 838 -27.15 4.25 4.14
CA ASN A 838 -27.62 4.40 5.51
C ASN A 838 -26.60 3.88 6.54
N ASP A 839 -25.99 2.72 6.27
CA ASP A 839 -24.99 2.10 7.16
C ASP A 839 -23.68 2.90 7.18
N MET A 840 -23.46 3.76 6.18
CA MET A 840 -22.28 4.60 6.10
C MET A 840 -22.21 5.59 7.28
N HIS A 841 -23.36 6.12 7.71
CA HIS A 841 -23.41 7.03 8.85
C HIS A 841 -22.99 6.33 10.15
N ASP A 842 -23.41 5.09 10.34
CA ASP A 842 -23.06 4.29 11.51
C ASP A 842 -21.59 3.86 11.50
N LEU A 843 -21.03 3.54 10.33
CA LEU A 843 -19.59 3.32 10.21
C LEU A 843 -18.79 4.57 10.58
N CYS A 844 -19.21 5.76 10.10
CA CYS A 844 -18.55 7.01 10.45
C CYS A 844 -18.58 7.29 11.96
N LYS A 845 -19.68 6.95 12.66
CA LYS A 845 -19.76 7.02 14.12
C LYS A 845 -18.79 6.06 14.82
N LEU A 846 -18.70 4.82 14.34
CA LEU A 846 -17.77 3.83 14.92
C LEU A 846 -16.30 4.25 14.77
N TYR A 847 -15.95 4.87 13.64
CA TYR A 847 -14.59 5.32 13.34
C TYR A 847 -14.31 6.77 13.75
N GLU A 848 -15.27 7.49 14.37
CA GLU A 848 -15.13 8.90 14.77
C GLU A 848 -13.88 9.12 15.64
N LYS A 849 -13.62 8.19 16.57
CA LYS A 849 -12.45 8.19 17.46
C LYS A 849 -11.24 7.40 16.93
N ALA A 850 -11.42 6.66 15.83
CA ALA A 850 -10.45 5.75 15.23
C ALA A 850 -9.74 6.33 13.99
N GLY A 851 -9.70 7.67 13.90
CA GLY A 851 -9.08 8.38 12.79
C GLY A 851 -10.03 8.85 11.69
N ALA A 852 -11.35 8.72 11.89
CA ALA A 852 -12.45 9.17 11.02
C ALA A 852 -12.38 8.68 9.57
N ILE A 853 -13.54 8.60 8.91
CA ILE A 853 -13.62 8.26 7.48
C ILE A 853 -13.99 9.53 6.71
N ASN A 854 -13.12 9.96 5.80
CA ASN A 854 -13.31 11.19 5.03
C ASN A 854 -14.33 10.98 3.89
N GLU A 855 -14.83 12.07 3.30
CA GLU A 855 -15.85 12.02 2.25
C GLU A 855 -15.41 11.21 1.02
N SER A 856 -14.15 11.34 0.59
CA SER A 856 -13.61 10.58 -0.55
C SER A 856 -13.53 9.07 -0.28
N GLU A 857 -13.24 8.67 0.97
CA GLU A 857 -13.24 7.27 1.39
C GLU A 857 -14.67 6.72 1.46
N GLN A 858 -15.64 7.52 1.94
CA GLN A 858 -17.05 7.14 1.94
C GLN A 858 -17.55 6.91 0.50
N GLU A 859 -17.22 7.79 -0.43
CA GLU A 859 -17.55 7.62 -1.85
C GLU A 859 -16.90 6.35 -2.43
N GLU A 860 -15.65 6.05 -2.08
CA GLU A 860 -14.95 4.83 -2.52
C GLU A 860 -15.65 3.58 -1.98
N ILE A 861 -15.98 3.54 -0.68
CA ILE A 861 -16.66 2.40 -0.04
C ILE A 861 -18.05 2.16 -0.65
N VAL A 862 -18.84 3.22 -0.89
CA VAL A 862 -20.20 3.10 -1.43
C VAL A 862 -20.20 2.63 -2.88
N ASN A 863 -19.24 3.09 -3.68
CA ASN A 863 -19.14 2.76 -5.11
C ASN A 863 -18.38 1.47 -5.42
N ASN A 864 -17.77 0.83 -4.42
CA ASN A 864 -17.03 -0.42 -4.60
C ASN A 864 -17.93 -1.55 -5.14
N GLY A 865 -17.42 -2.25 -6.15
CA GLY A 865 -18.04 -3.44 -6.69
C GLY A 865 -17.97 -4.64 -5.75
N ARG A 866 -18.62 -5.75 -6.11
CA ARG A 866 -18.50 -7.01 -5.37
C ARG A 866 -17.03 -7.46 -5.33
N GLY A 867 -16.57 -7.96 -4.18
CA GLY A 867 -15.19 -8.42 -3.98
C GLY A 867 -14.16 -7.30 -3.78
N HIS A 868 -14.58 -6.03 -3.79
CA HIS A 868 -13.71 -4.89 -3.48
C HIS A 868 -13.88 -4.48 -2.01
N ALA A 869 -12.76 -4.35 -1.31
CA ALA A 869 -12.71 -3.91 0.07
C ALA A 869 -11.84 -2.67 0.20
N PHE A 870 -12.30 -1.70 0.99
CA PHE A 870 -11.46 -0.66 1.54
C PHE A 870 -10.77 -1.19 2.78
N VAL A 871 -9.44 -1.27 2.75
CA VAL A 871 -8.63 -1.92 3.78
C VAL A 871 -7.85 -0.88 4.56
N VAL A 872 -8.06 -0.85 5.87
CA VAL A 872 -7.31 -0.04 6.83
C VAL A 872 -6.31 -0.96 7.52
N THR A 873 -5.02 -0.68 7.39
CA THR A 873 -3.94 -1.41 8.09
C THR A 873 -3.33 -0.58 9.21
N SER A 874 -3.38 0.74 9.09
CA SER A 874 -3.06 1.71 10.15
C SER A 874 -3.82 3.02 9.87
N PRO A 875 -3.89 3.96 10.82
CA PRO A 875 -4.48 5.28 10.56
C PRO A 875 -3.83 6.01 9.37
N SER A 876 -2.55 5.73 9.10
CA SER A 876 -1.75 6.31 8.01
C SER A 876 -1.68 5.44 6.75
N ASN A 877 -2.26 4.23 6.74
CA ASN A 877 -2.15 3.30 5.62
C ASN A 877 -3.50 2.62 5.33
N ARG A 878 -4.20 3.15 4.32
CA ARG A 878 -5.54 2.74 3.91
C ARG A 878 -5.56 2.57 2.40
N THR A 879 -6.21 1.54 1.87
CA THR A 879 -6.18 1.32 0.42
C THR A 879 -7.35 0.46 -0.06
N GLY A 880 -7.80 0.69 -1.29
CA GLY A 880 -8.75 -0.19 -1.96
C GLY A 880 -8.05 -1.46 -2.47
N ILE A 881 -8.63 -2.62 -2.20
CA ILE A 881 -8.14 -3.93 -2.64
C ILE A 881 -9.28 -4.69 -3.30
N GLU A 882 -9.03 -5.18 -4.51
CA GLU A 882 -9.83 -6.24 -5.14
C GLU A 882 -9.34 -7.58 -4.62
N ILE A 883 -10.18 -8.30 -3.89
CA ILE A 883 -9.84 -9.60 -3.31
C ILE A 883 -9.83 -10.65 -4.41
N VAL A 884 -8.72 -11.38 -4.52
CA VAL A 884 -8.53 -12.42 -5.54
C VAL A 884 -7.92 -13.64 -4.89
N ALA A 885 -8.64 -14.76 -4.92
CA ALA A 885 -8.12 -16.07 -4.55
C ALA A 885 -7.63 -16.83 -5.80
N SER A 886 -6.76 -17.81 -5.60
CA SER A 886 -6.35 -18.74 -6.66
C SER A 886 -7.45 -19.75 -6.95
N LYS A 887 -7.43 -20.34 -8.15
CA LYS A 887 -8.43 -21.37 -8.52
C LYS A 887 -8.38 -22.60 -7.61
N ASP A 888 -7.20 -22.96 -7.13
CA ASP A 888 -7.03 -24.09 -6.21
C ASP A 888 -7.55 -23.73 -4.82
N MET A 889 -7.37 -22.48 -4.39
CA MET A 889 -7.95 -22.00 -3.14
C MET A 889 -9.48 -21.89 -3.21
N GLU A 890 -10.04 -21.46 -4.35
CA GLU A 890 -11.49 -21.41 -4.54
C GLU A 890 -12.14 -22.79 -4.44
N GLN A 891 -11.47 -23.84 -4.90
CA GLN A 891 -11.94 -25.22 -4.76
C GLN A 891 -12.08 -25.64 -3.29
N LEU A 892 -11.26 -25.06 -2.39
CA LEU A 892 -11.36 -25.34 -0.96
C LEU A 892 -12.65 -24.77 -0.34
N PHE A 893 -13.29 -23.77 -0.94
CA PHE A 893 -14.42 -23.06 -0.34
C PHE A 893 -15.75 -23.81 -0.45
N THR A 894 -15.82 -24.80 -1.35
CA THR A 894 -17.03 -25.55 -1.70
C THR A 894 -16.83 -27.05 -1.47
N VAL A 895 -17.94 -27.78 -1.34
CA VAL A 895 -17.96 -29.24 -1.12
C VAL A 895 -18.05 -29.98 -2.43
#